data_AF-A0A937UEV2-F1
#
_entry.id   AF-A0A937UEV2-F1
#
_cell.length_a   1.000
_cell.length_b   1.000
_cell.length_c   1.000
_cell.angle_alpha   90.00
_cell.angle_beta   90.00
_cell.angle_gamma   90.00
#
_symmetry.space_group_name_H-M   'P 1'
#
loop_
_entity.id
_entity.type
_entity.pdbx_description
1 polymer ?
#
loop_
_entity_poly.entity_id
_entity_poly.type
_entity_poly.pdbx_seq_one_letter_code
_entity_poly.pdbx_strand_id
1 'polypeptide(L)'
;MTNRKTYQHPRRGKGHPKRHGTRRPPIGKKGHKRPAKARIDPGLKATFLRIGVPESEPFQPDPFQLEALELIKDYDVLVSAPTGAGKTWIASQTITSYLSKGLRVWYASPLKALSNSIYHEFCREFGPHLCGILTGDRKENPDAPVIVGTTEILRNQLYDAMYKGIGIRADLVILDEAHYLSDPERGVVWEEVLIYLPPKVRLLLLSATISNAEQVCAWLEKNRGCPNRVVLSEDRPVPLEMLFLFPDGLISHLGGKKRLNPRVKKFLSSHPVRRRGRPERIEYGEIIGYLREFDLLPAIFFLKSRADCDKAILDCPPVMTPQEDQKRLGDTVRTFLKDYPHLKGHRQMRSLLESRVGSHHAGQLPYWKVLIEKIMNSGYLEAIFATSTVAAGVNFPARTVALVQSDRYNGHEFTELTATELHQMIGRAGRRGKDHIGFALIIPGRFQDPQLIHELRGSPPEPIMSQIHINFSMTLNLLLSHGLLEVKGLLERSFAAFQGTKAAPSLQRRWDQTLTAIEKALPHGKCDTSDPFEVVESIDKRSESREGKSETDSFPCNGCRCLKACPGKRKGKLSKSLKTFRLLSAHLEELEGGLWLSFKLHVRFLKETGFVDETNRLTPDGHWASNLRLDQPLLIAEVIRKRALEGALPETLAGALAPFVWDRDTQVEVRTSGSFDLKAIEDVFYKVLDSIEDIGGLKKRRGFENPPILFWPAAALFMWARGVPWERLLTLVPVNEGDMASLIMRTADHLRQVVSLRETHPGIALVAEEAVDLILREPVYIV
;
A
#
# COMPACT_ATOMS: atom_id res chain seq x y z
N MET A 1 19.96 -32.35 58.27
CA MET A 1 19.04 -33.50 58.26
C MET A 1 18.36 -33.46 56.90
N THR A 2 18.38 -34.41 55.97
CA THR A 2 18.81 -35.81 55.71
C THR A 2 18.74 -35.86 54.16
N ASN A 3 19.57 -36.50 53.34
CA ASN A 3 20.31 -37.73 53.47
C ASN A 3 21.43 -37.74 52.39
N ARG A 4 22.69 -37.92 52.81
CA ARG A 4 23.80 -38.39 51.97
C ARG A 4 23.80 -39.92 52.01
N LYS A 5 24.23 -40.57 50.92
CA LYS A 5 25.05 -41.83 50.83
C LYS A 5 24.62 -42.66 49.60
N THR A 6 25.45 -43.31 48.79
CA THR A 6 26.91 -43.39 48.56
C THR A 6 27.17 -44.49 47.51
N TYR A 7 28.35 -44.44 46.85
CA TYR A 7 29.17 -45.57 46.33
C TYR A 7 28.61 -46.36 45.11
N GLN A 8 29.39 -46.81 44.11
CA GLN A 8 30.74 -47.38 44.14
C GLN A 8 31.32 -47.47 42.69
N HIS A 9 32.62 -47.22 42.52
CA HIS A 9 33.40 -47.67 41.36
C HIS A 9 33.92 -49.10 41.58
N PRO A 10 34.24 -49.85 40.50
CA PRO A 10 35.65 -50.20 40.36
C PRO A 10 36.21 -50.33 38.92
N ARG A 11 37.45 -49.85 38.82
CA ARG A 11 38.64 -50.44 38.15
C ARG A 11 38.87 -50.30 36.64
N ARG A 12 40.08 -49.77 36.39
CA ARG A 12 40.80 -49.54 35.14
C ARG A 12 41.22 -50.86 34.47
N GLY A 13 41.01 -50.95 33.16
CA GLY A 13 41.79 -51.78 32.24
C GLY A 13 42.49 -50.88 31.23
N LYS A 14 43.82 -50.99 31.13
CA LYS A 14 44.66 -50.27 30.16
C LYS A 14 44.43 -50.86 28.76
N GLY A 15 44.21 -50.01 27.76
CA GLY A 15 44.21 -50.39 26.35
C GLY A 15 44.42 -49.17 25.46
N HIS A 16 45.57 -49.11 24.77
CA HIS A 16 45.89 -48.10 23.78
C HIS A 16 44.84 -48.07 22.64
N PRO A 17 44.32 -46.90 22.22
CA PRO A 17 43.49 -46.84 21.02
C PRO A 17 44.38 -46.84 19.78
N LYS A 18 44.22 -47.89 18.97
CA LYS A 18 44.76 -48.00 17.61
C LYS A 18 44.24 -46.84 16.75
N ARG A 19 45.15 -46.17 16.04
CA ARG A 19 44.84 -45.24 14.95
C ARG A 19 44.10 -45.98 13.83
N HIS A 20 42.78 -45.83 13.76
CA HIS A 20 42.03 -46.12 12.53
C HIS A 20 41.76 -44.81 11.81
N GLY A 21 42.44 -44.63 10.67
CA GLY A 21 42.15 -43.56 9.73
C GLY A 21 40.73 -43.73 9.18
N THR A 22 39.83 -42.84 9.60
CA THR A 22 38.52 -42.69 8.97
C THR A 22 38.71 -41.95 7.65
N ARG A 23 38.74 -42.72 6.56
CA ARG A 23 38.59 -42.19 5.20
C ARG A 23 37.35 -41.31 5.16
N ARG A 24 37.53 -40.02 4.86
CA ARG A 24 36.42 -39.13 4.46
C ARG A 24 35.64 -39.82 3.33
N PRO A 25 34.31 -39.90 3.39
CA PRO A 25 33.53 -40.41 2.27
C PRO A 25 33.79 -39.51 1.06
N PRO A 26 33.87 -40.07 -0.17
CA PRO A 26 34.05 -39.26 -1.35
C PRO A 26 32.89 -38.27 -1.44
N ILE A 27 33.23 -37.00 -1.62
CA ILE A 27 32.28 -35.95 -2.01
C ILE A 27 31.64 -36.46 -3.30
N GLY A 28 30.43 -37.00 -3.17
CA GLY A 28 29.63 -37.41 -4.32
C GLY A 28 29.47 -36.20 -5.21
N LYS A 29 30.06 -36.24 -6.41
CA LYS A 29 29.72 -35.34 -7.50
C LYS A 29 28.19 -35.43 -7.63
N LYS A 30 27.48 -34.38 -7.22
CA LYS A 30 26.06 -34.23 -7.55
C LYS A 30 25.99 -34.31 -9.07
N GLY A 31 25.47 -35.40 -9.60
CA GLY A 31 25.17 -35.48 -11.02
C GLY A 31 24.19 -34.36 -11.34
N HIS A 32 24.64 -33.36 -12.09
CA HIS A 32 23.71 -32.49 -12.80
C HIS A 32 22.88 -33.41 -13.69
N LYS A 33 21.59 -33.60 -13.36
CA LYS A 33 20.63 -34.11 -14.33
C LYS A 33 20.77 -33.22 -15.57
N ARG A 34 20.95 -33.81 -16.75
CA ARG A 34 20.92 -33.01 -17.99
C ARG A 34 19.59 -32.26 -18.02
N PRO A 35 19.58 -30.96 -18.33
CA PRO A 35 18.33 -30.20 -18.43
C PRO A 35 17.39 -30.91 -19.41
N ALA A 36 16.11 -30.99 -19.06
CA ALA A 36 15.14 -31.61 -19.93
C ALA A 36 15.06 -30.79 -21.22
N LYS A 37 14.99 -31.46 -22.38
CA LYS A 37 14.88 -30.73 -23.66
C LYS A 37 13.51 -30.05 -23.72
N ALA A 38 13.50 -28.75 -23.97
CA ALA A 38 12.27 -27.98 -24.09
C ALA A 38 11.39 -28.54 -25.21
N ARG A 39 10.10 -28.72 -24.96
CA ARG A 39 9.14 -29.24 -25.93
C ARG A 39 7.87 -28.43 -25.88
N ILE A 40 7.21 -28.29 -27.03
CA ILE A 40 5.90 -27.65 -27.14
C ILE A 40 4.85 -28.70 -27.50
N ASP A 41 3.68 -28.61 -26.87
CA ASP A 41 2.49 -29.37 -27.25
C ASP A 41 2.09 -29.05 -28.70
N PRO A 42 1.89 -30.05 -29.59
CA PRO A 42 1.49 -29.79 -30.98
C PRO A 42 0.31 -28.84 -31.16
N GLY A 43 -0.62 -28.77 -30.19
CA GLY A 43 -1.74 -27.82 -30.20
C GLY A 43 -1.33 -26.34 -30.18
N LEU A 44 -0.14 -26.02 -29.66
CA LEU A 44 0.38 -24.65 -29.57
C LEU A 44 1.09 -24.18 -30.83
N LYS A 45 1.35 -25.06 -31.81
CA LYS A 45 2.11 -24.69 -33.04
C LYS A 45 1.49 -23.49 -33.76
N ALA A 46 0.18 -23.50 -33.96
CA ALA A 46 -0.53 -22.40 -34.61
C ALA A 46 -0.44 -21.09 -33.81
N THR A 47 -0.51 -21.18 -32.48
CA THR A 47 -0.37 -20.02 -31.59
C THR A 47 1.04 -19.45 -31.63
N PHE A 48 2.07 -20.30 -31.63
CA PHE A 48 3.47 -19.89 -31.62
C PHE A 48 3.92 -19.31 -32.98
N LEU A 49 3.28 -19.72 -34.08
CA LEU A 49 3.48 -19.08 -35.39
C LEU A 49 3.03 -17.60 -35.42
N ARG A 50 2.17 -17.18 -34.47
CA ARG A 50 1.76 -15.78 -34.31
C ARG A 50 2.77 -14.96 -33.52
N ILE A 51 3.80 -15.57 -32.92
CA ILE A 51 4.84 -14.81 -32.21
C ILE A 51 5.58 -13.94 -33.23
N GLY A 52 5.65 -12.65 -32.95
CA GLY A 52 6.26 -11.69 -33.85
C GLY A 52 5.83 -10.27 -33.53
N VAL A 53 6.49 -9.33 -34.20
CA VAL A 53 6.21 -7.90 -34.13
C VAL A 53 5.19 -7.57 -35.23
N PRO A 54 4.05 -6.93 -34.90
CA PRO A 54 3.11 -6.48 -35.92
C PRO A 54 3.74 -5.44 -36.85
N GLU A 55 3.25 -5.37 -38.09
CA GLU A 55 3.66 -4.31 -39.01
C GLU A 55 3.31 -2.94 -38.43
N SER A 56 4.18 -1.96 -38.71
CA SER A 56 4.00 -0.60 -38.19
C SER A 56 2.87 0.10 -38.94
N GLU A 57 1.67 0.07 -38.37
CA GLU A 57 0.52 0.81 -38.87
C GLU A 57 0.39 2.18 -38.18
N PRO A 58 -0.19 3.20 -38.85
CA PRO A 58 -0.57 4.44 -38.19
C PRO A 58 -1.49 4.14 -37.01
N PHE A 59 -1.26 4.80 -35.87
CA PHE A 59 -2.10 4.65 -34.71
C PHE A 59 -3.57 4.98 -35.06
N GLN A 60 -4.46 4.02 -34.83
CA GLN A 60 -5.90 4.21 -34.91
C GLN A 60 -6.49 4.06 -33.49
N PRO A 61 -7.24 5.07 -33.01
CA PRO A 61 -7.93 4.96 -31.74
C PRO A 61 -8.99 3.86 -31.77
N ASP A 62 -9.11 3.15 -30.65
CA ASP A 62 -10.16 2.15 -30.47
C ASP A 62 -11.53 2.85 -30.30
N PRO A 63 -12.67 2.24 -30.70
CA PRO A 63 -13.99 2.88 -30.64
C PRO A 63 -14.36 3.45 -29.26
N PHE A 64 -14.04 2.72 -28.19
CA PHE A 64 -14.31 3.17 -26.81
C PHE A 64 -13.50 4.42 -26.45
N GLN A 65 -12.32 4.62 -27.05
CA GLN A 65 -11.50 5.81 -26.80
C GLN A 65 -12.15 7.04 -27.45
N LEU A 66 -12.69 6.89 -28.67
CA LEU A 66 -13.43 7.96 -29.36
C LEU A 66 -14.73 8.30 -28.63
N GLU A 67 -15.45 7.28 -28.16
CA GLU A 67 -16.65 7.45 -27.34
C GLU A 67 -16.35 8.26 -26.07
N ALA A 68 -15.28 7.92 -25.34
CA ALA A 68 -14.87 8.65 -24.15
C ALA A 68 -14.55 10.12 -24.44
N LEU A 69 -13.88 10.41 -25.56
CA LEU A 69 -13.57 11.79 -25.98
C LEU A 69 -14.80 12.60 -26.40
N GLU A 70 -15.83 11.95 -26.93
CA GLU A 70 -17.10 12.63 -27.22
C GLU A 70 -17.86 12.93 -25.94
N LEU A 71 -17.98 11.95 -25.04
CA LEU A 71 -18.74 12.09 -23.80
C LEU A 71 -18.12 13.10 -22.82
N ILE A 72 -16.80 13.18 -22.72
CA ILE A 72 -16.11 14.06 -21.74
C ILE A 72 -16.33 15.56 -22.01
N LYS A 73 -16.82 15.91 -23.20
CA LYS A 73 -17.21 17.29 -23.52
C LYS A 73 -18.36 17.76 -22.62
N ASP A 74 -19.37 16.89 -22.43
CA ASP A 74 -20.63 17.24 -21.78
C ASP A 74 -20.85 16.52 -20.44
N TYR A 75 -20.21 15.37 -20.21
CA TYR A 75 -20.42 14.51 -19.06
C TYR A 75 -19.13 14.25 -18.27
N ASP A 76 -19.27 13.99 -16.97
CA ASP A 76 -18.20 13.32 -16.23
C ASP A 76 -18.13 11.86 -16.72
N VAL A 77 -16.92 11.33 -16.93
CA VAL A 77 -16.74 10.02 -17.58
C VAL A 77 -15.89 9.08 -16.72
N LEU A 78 -16.36 7.86 -16.55
CA LEU A 78 -15.58 6.73 -16.03
C LEU A 78 -15.28 5.75 -17.16
N VAL A 79 -14.00 5.60 -17.48
CA VAL A 79 -13.50 4.62 -18.45
C VAL A 79 -13.00 3.39 -17.70
N SER A 80 -13.65 2.24 -17.92
CA SER A 80 -13.25 0.94 -17.38
C SER A 80 -12.76 0.06 -18.52
N ALA A 81 -11.44 -0.11 -18.62
CA ALA A 81 -10.81 -0.86 -19.70
C ALA A 81 -9.52 -1.58 -19.23
N PRO A 82 -9.12 -2.70 -19.87
CA PRO A 82 -7.93 -3.46 -19.47
C PRO A 82 -6.65 -2.61 -19.38
N THR A 83 -5.72 -3.06 -18.55
CA THR A 83 -4.37 -2.47 -18.51
C THR A 83 -3.70 -2.62 -19.87
N GLY A 84 -3.10 -1.54 -20.38
CA GLY A 84 -2.52 -1.51 -21.73
C GLY A 84 -3.50 -1.19 -22.87
N ALA A 85 -4.80 -1.00 -22.58
CA ALA A 85 -5.81 -0.58 -23.57
C ALA A 85 -5.60 0.85 -24.13
N GLY A 86 -4.61 1.59 -23.63
CA GLY A 86 -4.32 2.94 -24.10
C GLY A 86 -5.18 4.03 -23.44
N LYS A 87 -5.65 3.82 -22.19
CA LYS A 87 -6.41 4.83 -21.43
C LYS A 87 -5.69 6.18 -21.32
N THR A 88 -4.37 6.18 -21.21
CA THR A 88 -3.54 7.39 -21.18
C THR A 88 -3.69 8.25 -22.44
N TRP A 89 -3.99 7.64 -23.58
CA TRP A 89 -4.27 8.39 -24.82
C TRP A 89 -5.53 9.24 -24.69
N ILE A 90 -6.59 8.72 -24.04
CA ILE A 90 -7.82 9.49 -23.77
C ILE A 90 -7.47 10.73 -22.92
N ALA A 91 -6.63 10.56 -21.89
CA ALA A 91 -6.16 11.68 -21.08
C ALA A 91 -5.37 12.71 -21.91
N SER A 92 -4.43 12.28 -22.74
CA SER A 92 -3.60 13.18 -23.56
C SER A 92 -4.44 14.01 -24.54
N GLN A 93 -5.40 13.38 -25.23
CA GLN A 93 -6.29 14.08 -26.14
C GLN A 93 -7.24 15.03 -25.41
N THR A 94 -7.75 14.62 -24.25
CA THR A 94 -8.59 15.50 -23.41
C THR A 94 -7.78 16.71 -22.94
N ILE A 95 -6.55 16.51 -22.47
CA ILE A 95 -5.63 17.60 -22.08
C ILE A 95 -5.39 18.55 -23.25
N THR A 96 -5.08 18.02 -24.43
CA THR A 96 -4.87 18.83 -25.66
C THR A 96 -6.07 19.74 -25.95
N SER A 97 -7.29 19.19 -25.86
CA SER A 97 -8.53 19.96 -26.04
C SER A 97 -8.70 21.07 -25.01
N TYR A 98 -8.39 20.80 -23.73
CA TYR A 98 -8.48 21.81 -22.67
C TYR A 98 -7.41 22.91 -22.80
N LEU A 99 -6.17 22.52 -23.12
CA LEU A 99 -5.08 23.48 -23.37
C LEU A 99 -5.40 24.40 -24.54
N SER A 100 -6.01 23.88 -25.62
CA SER A 100 -6.43 24.70 -26.77
C SER A 100 -7.45 25.80 -26.41
N LYS A 101 -8.16 25.62 -25.29
CA LYS A 101 -9.14 26.58 -24.76
C LYS A 101 -8.57 27.46 -23.64
N GLY A 102 -7.28 27.33 -23.33
CA GLY A 102 -6.64 28.03 -22.21
C GLY A 102 -7.06 27.53 -20.82
N LEU A 103 -7.67 26.34 -20.75
CA LEU A 103 -8.13 25.73 -19.51
C LEU A 103 -7.02 24.92 -18.83
N ARG A 104 -7.18 24.68 -17.53
CA ARG A 104 -6.20 24.01 -16.67
C ARG A 104 -6.63 22.58 -16.34
N VAL A 105 -5.65 21.68 -16.29
CA VAL A 105 -5.86 20.27 -16.01
C VAL A 105 -5.02 19.82 -14.83
N TRP A 106 -5.65 19.03 -13.96
CA TRP A 106 -4.97 18.29 -12.91
C TRP A 106 -5.04 16.79 -13.20
N TYR A 107 -3.89 16.15 -13.36
CA TYR A 107 -3.76 14.71 -13.53
C TYR A 107 -3.21 14.10 -12.24
N ALA A 108 -4.03 13.31 -11.53
CA ALA A 108 -3.63 12.61 -10.32
C ALA A 108 -3.44 11.12 -10.58
N SER A 109 -2.36 10.56 -10.06
CA SER A 109 -2.15 9.11 -10.03
C SER A 109 -1.83 8.63 -8.61
N PRO A 110 -2.06 7.34 -8.28
CA PRO A 110 -1.92 6.83 -6.93
C PRO A 110 -0.46 6.65 -6.50
N LEU A 111 0.51 6.68 -7.43
CA LEU A 111 1.90 6.37 -7.16
C LEU A 111 2.85 7.49 -7.60
N LYS A 112 3.85 7.81 -6.76
CA LYS A 112 4.90 8.79 -7.09
C LYS A 112 5.66 8.41 -8.38
N ALA A 113 5.96 7.12 -8.56
CA ALA A 113 6.69 6.64 -9.75
C ALA A 113 5.88 6.84 -11.04
N LEU A 114 4.58 6.52 -11.02
CA LEU A 114 3.68 6.73 -12.15
C LEU A 114 3.54 8.22 -12.48
N SER A 115 3.37 9.06 -11.45
CA SER A 115 3.30 10.51 -11.59
C SER A 115 4.55 11.09 -12.27
N ASN A 116 5.75 10.61 -11.91
CA ASN A 116 6.99 11.02 -12.59
C ASN A 116 7.03 10.56 -14.05
N SER A 117 6.62 9.32 -14.35
CA SER A 117 6.59 8.81 -15.72
C SER A 117 5.64 9.63 -16.60
N ILE A 118 4.42 9.88 -16.13
CA ILE A 118 3.41 10.67 -16.86
C ILE A 118 3.86 12.12 -17.01
N TYR A 119 4.47 12.73 -15.99
CA TYR A 119 5.02 14.08 -16.09
C TYR A 119 6.03 14.20 -17.24
N HIS A 120 6.97 13.26 -17.35
CA HIS A 120 7.94 13.27 -18.45
C HIS A 120 7.30 13.00 -19.82
N GLU A 121 6.26 12.17 -19.87
CA GLU A 121 5.49 11.94 -21.10
C GLU A 121 4.78 13.21 -21.56
N PHE A 122 4.05 13.87 -20.66
CA PHE A 122 3.35 15.12 -20.93
C PHE A 122 4.30 16.27 -21.25
N CYS A 123 5.48 16.34 -20.61
CA CYS A 123 6.51 17.32 -20.99
C CYS A 123 7.00 17.13 -22.43
N ARG A 124 7.11 15.89 -22.91
CA ARG A 124 7.49 15.61 -24.30
C ARG A 124 6.37 15.95 -25.28
N GLU A 125 5.12 15.75 -24.86
CA GLU A 125 3.95 15.94 -25.72
C GLU A 125 3.50 17.41 -25.79
N PHE A 126 3.35 18.08 -24.65
CA PHE A 126 2.83 19.44 -24.54
C PHE A 126 3.93 20.50 -24.38
N GLY A 127 5.14 20.08 -24.03
CA GLY A 127 6.27 20.96 -23.74
C GLY A 127 6.43 21.24 -22.24
N PRO A 128 7.67 21.34 -21.74
CA PRO A 128 7.96 21.42 -20.30
C PRO A 128 7.42 22.69 -19.61
N HIS A 129 7.22 23.77 -20.36
CA HIS A 129 6.67 25.02 -19.82
C HIS A 129 5.17 24.94 -19.47
N LEU A 130 4.44 24.00 -20.09
CA LEU A 130 3.02 23.77 -19.82
C LEU A 130 2.78 22.74 -18.71
N CYS A 131 3.83 22.04 -18.27
CA CYS A 131 3.72 20.93 -17.33
C CYS A 131 4.39 21.25 -15.99
N GLY A 132 3.72 20.92 -14.91
CA GLY A 132 4.23 20.93 -13.55
C GLY A 132 4.05 19.58 -12.87
N ILE A 133 4.85 19.33 -11.84
CA ILE A 133 4.74 18.13 -11.00
C ILE A 133 4.66 18.50 -9.53
N LEU A 134 3.67 17.92 -8.85
CA LEU A 134 3.42 18.09 -7.42
C LEU A 134 3.30 16.72 -6.72
N THR A 135 4.38 16.27 -6.11
CA THR A 135 4.42 15.11 -5.20
C THR A 135 4.89 15.56 -3.82
N GLY A 136 4.82 14.69 -2.81
CA GLY A 136 5.26 15.04 -1.44
C GLY A 136 6.75 15.45 -1.33
N ASP A 137 7.56 15.06 -2.30
CA ASP A 137 9.01 15.23 -2.35
C ASP A 137 9.50 16.07 -3.53
N ARG A 138 8.63 16.41 -4.50
CA ARG A 138 9.00 17.15 -5.72
C ARG A 138 7.95 18.21 -6.04
N LYS A 139 8.39 19.44 -6.23
CA LYS A 139 7.53 20.58 -6.61
C LYS A 139 8.21 21.38 -7.71
N GLU A 140 7.72 21.22 -8.93
CA GLU A 140 8.25 21.92 -10.12
C GLU A 140 7.10 22.54 -10.91
N ASN A 141 7.31 23.78 -11.36
CA ASN A 141 6.35 24.57 -12.13
C ASN A 141 4.89 24.47 -11.57
N PRO A 142 4.66 24.85 -10.30
CA PRO A 142 3.39 24.59 -9.60
C PRO A 142 2.19 25.35 -10.18
N ASP A 143 2.44 26.35 -11.02
CA ASP A 143 1.42 27.19 -11.66
C ASP A 143 1.18 26.81 -13.14
N ALA A 144 1.77 25.70 -13.60
CA ALA A 144 1.61 25.22 -14.96
C ALA A 144 0.13 24.91 -15.30
N PRO A 145 -0.28 25.07 -16.57
CA PRO A 145 -1.61 24.67 -17.04
C PRO A 145 -1.93 23.19 -16.85
N VAL A 146 -0.94 22.30 -16.96
CA VAL A 146 -1.07 20.87 -16.68
C VAL A 146 -0.26 20.53 -15.44
N ILE A 147 -0.93 20.11 -14.37
CA ILE A 147 -0.28 19.62 -13.16
C ILE A 147 -0.42 18.10 -13.09
N VAL A 148 0.70 17.41 -12.94
CA VAL A 148 0.75 15.97 -12.64
C VAL A 148 1.11 15.80 -11.17
N GLY A 149 0.39 14.97 -10.42
CA GLY A 149 0.68 14.80 -9.00
C GLY A 149 0.09 13.53 -8.40
N THR A 150 0.31 13.35 -7.10
CA THR A 150 -0.34 12.24 -6.39
C THR A 150 -1.73 12.64 -5.89
N THR A 151 -2.61 11.65 -5.73
CA THR A 151 -3.98 11.86 -5.20
C THR A 151 -3.96 12.54 -3.83
N GLU A 152 -2.97 12.26 -2.98
CA GLU A 152 -2.80 12.88 -1.66
C GLU A 152 -2.54 14.39 -1.76
N ILE A 153 -1.77 14.85 -2.75
CA ILE A 153 -1.50 16.27 -2.95
C ILE A 153 -2.74 17.00 -3.47
N LEU A 154 -3.50 16.39 -4.39
CA LEU A 154 -4.79 16.92 -4.83
C LEU A 154 -5.76 17.08 -3.65
N ARG A 155 -5.89 16.04 -2.83
CA ARG A 155 -6.71 16.04 -1.61
C ARG A 155 -6.32 17.16 -0.65
N ASN A 156 -5.02 17.36 -0.44
CA ASN A 156 -4.49 18.43 0.40
C ASN A 156 -4.90 19.82 -0.13
N GLN A 157 -4.80 20.05 -1.44
CA GLN A 157 -5.25 21.30 -2.03
C GLN A 157 -6.76 21.51 -1.93
N LEU A 158 -7.56 20.45 -2.00
CA LEU A 158 -9.01 20.52 -1.78
C LEU A 158 -9.33 20.92 -0.34
N TYR A 159 -8.64 20.37 0.66
CA TYR A 159 -8.79 20.83 2.06
C TYR A 159 -8.44 22.30 2.20
N ASP A 160 -7.31 22.74 1.66
CA ASP A 160 -6.87 24.13 1.77
C ASP A 160 -7.83 25.07 1.03
N ALA A 161 -8.40 24.63 -0.09
CA ALA A 161 -9.40 25.35 -0.87
C ALA A 161 -10.71 25.52 -0.09
N MET A 162 -11.20 24.45 0.54
CA MET A 162 -12.40 24.49 1.39
C MET A 162 -12.20 25.43 2.59
N TYR A 163 -11.06 25.33 3.28
CA TYR A 163 -10.76 26.19 4.43
C TYR A 163 -10.66 27.67 4.06
N LYS A 164 -9.96 27.99 2.97
CA LYS A 164 -9.76 29.37 2.50
C LYS A 164 -10.97 29.94 1.75
N GLY A 165 -11.98 29.12 1.47
CA GLY A 165 -13.14 29.51 0.66
C GLY A 165 -12.78 29.85 -0.79
N ILE A 166 -11.71 29.25 -1.34
CA ILE A 166 -11.27 29.46 -2.72
C ILE A 166 -11.54 28.23 -3.59
N GLY A 167 -11.64 28.41 -4.90
CA GLY A 167 -11.72 27.28 -5.83
C GLY A 167 -10.36 26.65 -6.08
N ILE A 168 -10.35 25.35 -6.39
CA ILE A 168 -9.17 24.69 -6.99
C ILE A 168 -8.86 25.32 -8.36
N ARG A 169 -7.57 25.42 -8.70
CA ARG A 169 -7.08 25.98 -9.97
C ARG A 169 -7.08 24.94 -11.10
N ALA A 170 -8.20 24.26 -11.30
CA ALA A 170 -8.35 23.25 -12.34
C ALA A 170 -9.77 23.29 -12.92
N ASP A 171 -9.88 23.10 -14.24
CA ASP A 171 -11.16 22.97 -14.96
C ASP A 171 -11.49 21.51 -15.24
N LEU A 172 -10.47 20.65 -15.29
CA LEU A 172 -10.56 19.20 -15.42
C LEU A 172 -9.67 18.52 -14.38
N VAL A 173 -10.20 17.49 -13.73
CA VAL A 173 -9.43 16.53 -12.94
C VAL A 173 -9.50 15.17 -13.62
N ILE A 174 -8.33 14.61 -13.91
CA ILE A 174 -8.16 13.24 -14.39
C ILE A 174 -7.61 12.43 -13.21
N LEU A 175 -8.32 11.38 -12.79
CA LEU A 175 -7.80 10.42 -11.82
C LEU A 175 -7.48 9.10 -12.54
N ASP A 176 -6.19 8.74 -12.55
CA ASP A 176 -5.71 7.52 -13.17
C ASP A 176 -5.62 6.35 -12.18
N GLU A 177 -5.89 5.15 -12.66
CA GLU A 177 -6.02 3.93 -11.86
C GLU A 177 -7.12 4.00 -10.78
N ALA A 178 -8.31 4.49 -11.15
CA ALA A 178 -9.45 4.69 -10.24
C ALA A 178 -9.97 3.44 -9.51
N HIS A 179 -9.54 2.24 -9.92
CA HIS A 179 -9.74 1.00 -9.17
C HIS A 179 -9.03 1.00 -7.81
N TYR A 180 -8.05 1.89 -7.57
CA TYR A 180 -7.45 2.14 -6.25
C TYR A 180 -8.43 2.73 -5.22
N LEU A 181 -9.65 3.09 -5.63
CA LEU A 181 -10.72 3.47 -4.68
C LEU A 181 -11.02 2.33 -3.68
N SER A 182 -10.78 1.06 -4.04
CA SER A 182 -10.91 -0.09 -3.13
C SER A 182 -9.59 -0.49 -2.43
N ASP A 183 -8.54 0.32 -2.52
CA ASP A 183 -7.28 0.06 -1.81
C ASP A 183 -7.46 0.31 -0.30
N PRO A 184 -7.13 -0.65 0.59
CA PRO A 184 -7.39 -0.52 2.03
C PRO A 184 -6.69 0.66 2.70
N GLU A 185 -5.51 1.05 2.21
CA GLU A 185 -4.70 2.12 2.82
C GLU A 185 -5.02 3.48 2.17
N ARG A 186 -5.14 3.51 0.84
CA ARG A 186 -5.24 4.76 0.05
C ARG A 186 -6.65 5.10 -0.42
N GLY A 187 -7.58 4.16 -0.38
CA GLY A 187 -8.95 4.35 -0.88
C GLY A 187 -9.69 5.48 -0.16
N VAL A 188 -9.36 5.75 1.11
CA VAL A 188 -9.88 6.89 1.89
C VAL A 188 -9.64 8.22 1.18
N VAL A 189 -8.43 8.40 0.62
CA VAL A 189 -8.00 9.65 -0.02
C VAL A 189 -8.73 9.85 -1.34
N TRP A 190 -8.92 8.77 -2.09
CA TRP A 190 -9.67 8.79 -3.35
C TRP A 190 -11.12 9.22 -3.14
N GLU A 191 -11.77 8.65 -2.13
CA GLU A 191 -13.15 8.99 -1.82
C GLU A 191 -13.29 10.44 -1.33
N GLU A 192 -12.38 10.90 -0.46
CA GLU A 192 -12.30 12.31 -0.05
C GLU A 192 -12.19 13.25 -1.26
N VAL A 193 -11.28 12.97 -2.21
CA VAL A 193 -11.13 13.77 -3.43
C VAL A 193 -12.44 13.82 -4.22
N LEU A 194 -13.09 12.69 -4.43
CA LEU A 194 -14.32 12.60 -5.22
C LEU A 194 -15.50 13.32 -4.56
N ILE A 195 -15.57 13.33 -3.22
CA ILE A 195 -16.60 14.06 -2.47
C ILE A 195 -16.34 15.56 -2.49
N TYR A 196 -15.10 15.99 -2.30
CA TYR A 196 -14.75 17.41 -2.15
C TYR A 196 -14.55 18.13 -3.49
N LEU A 197 -14.35 17.39 -4.58
CA LEU A 197 -14.14 18.00 -5.89
C LEU A 197 -15.39 18.79 -6.32
N PRO A 198 -15.29 20.11 -6.58
CA PRO A 198 -16.44 20.91 -6.95
C PRO A 198 -17.10 20.42 -8.24
N PRO A 199 -18.45 20.42 -8.35
CA PRO A 199 -19.16 19.98 -9.57
C PRO A 199 -18.82 20.77 -10.83
N LYS A 200 -18.33 22.00 -10.70
CA LYS A 200 -17.87 22.84 -11.82
C LYS A 200 -16.61 22.30 -12.51
N VAL A 201 -15.84 21.44 -11.84
CA VAL A 201 -14.62 20.85 -12.38
C VAL A 201 -14.99 19.54 -13.06
N ARG A 202 -14.71 19.40 -14.36
CA ARG A 202 -14.99 18.17 -15.11
C ARG A 202 -14.18 17.00 -14.52
N LEU A 203 -14.76 15.81 -14.49
CA LEU A 203 -14.10 14.60 -13.97
C LEU A 203 -13.93 13.54 -15.06
N LEU A 204 -12.69 13.05 -15.20
CA LEU A 204 -12.36 11.86 -15.99
C LEU A 204 -11.70 10.81 -15.09
N LEU A 205 -12.34 9.65 -14.92
CA LEU A 205 -11.80 8.51 -14.19
C LEU A 205 -11.29 7.45 -15.16
N LEU A 206 -10.02 7.06 -15.04
CA LEU A 206 -9.45 5.98 -15.82
C LEU A 206 -9.21 4.78 -14.90
N SER A 207 -9.82 3.65 -15.21
CA SER A 207 -9.78 2.45 -14.36
C SER A 207 -9.37 1.21 -15.16
N ALA A 208 -8.76 0.25 -14.47
CA ALA A 208 -8.80 -1.14 -14.91
C ALA A 208 -10.25 -1.64 -14.95
N THR A 209 -10.48 -2.80 -15.54
CA THR A 209 -11.81 -3.41 -15.60
C THR A 209 -12.37 -3.65 -14.20
N ILE A 210 -13.52 -3.03 -13.89
CA ILE A 210 -14.26 -3.18 -12.64
C ILE A 210 -15.71 -3.62 -12.93
N SER A 211 -16.30 -4.44 -12.06
CA SER A 211 -17.63 -5.02 -12.30
C SER A 211 -18.80 -4.09 -11.93
N ASN A 212 -18.57 -3.04 -11.14
CA ASN A 212 -19.60 -2.12 -10.64
C ASN A 212 -19.37 -0.65 -11.07
N ALA A 213 -18.78 -0.41 -12.24
CA ALA A 213 -18.56 0.94 -12.78
C ALA A 213 -19.83 1.81 -12.75
N GLU A 214 -20.98 1.24 -13.14
CA GLU A 214 -22.28 1.92 -13.10
C GLU A 214 -22.70 2.34 -11.69
N GLN A 215 -22.36 1.55 -10.67
CA GLN A 215 -22.64 1.90 -9.28
C GLN A 215 -21.81 3.12 -8.84
N VAL A 216 -20.54 3.18 -9.25
CA VAL A 216 -19.65 4.31 -8.97
C VAL A 216 -20.15 5.57 -9.68
N CYS A 217 -20.51 5.48 -10.96
CA CYS A 217 -21.08 6.62 -11.69
C CYS A 217 -22.41 7.10 -11.09
N ALA A 218 -23.31 6.20 -10.70
CA ALA A 218 -24.56 6.58 -10.06
C ALA A 218 -24.34 7.28 -8.70
N TRP A 219 -23.32 6.86 -7.95
CA TRP A 219 -22.92 7.54 -6.72
C TRP A 219 -22.40 8.96 -7.00
N LEU A 220 -21.50 9.10 -7.99
CA LEU A 220 -20.94 10.40 -8.37
C LEU A 220 -22.01 11.35 -8.92
N GLU A 221 -22.95 10.86 -9.72
CA GLU A 221 -24.07 11.65 -10.25
C GLU A 221 -24.95 12.18 -9.11
N LYS A 222 -25.26 11.34 -8.11
CA LYS A 222 -25.99 11.77 -6.91
C LYS A 222 -25.21 12.82 -6.11
N ASN A 223 -23.90 12.64 -5.95
CA ASN A 223 -23.06 13.51 -5.12
C ASN A 223 -22.80 14.87 -5.79
N ARG A 224 -22.49 14.86 -7.08
CA ARG A 224 -22.06 16.04 -7.85
C ARG A 224 -23.23 16.78 -8.48
N GLY A 225 -24.38 16.14 -8.67
CA GLY A 225 -25.56 16.74 -9.29
C GLY A 225 -25.42 16.99 -10.78
N CYS A 226 -24.46 16.32 -11.45
CA CYS A 226 -24.23 16.39 -12.88
C CYS A 226 -24.21 14.96 -13.48
N PRO A 227 -24.65 14.78 -14.75
CA PRO A 227 -24.76 13.45 -15.31
C PRO A 227 -23.38 12.81 -15.53
N ASN A 228 -23.27 11.53 -15.17
CA ASN A 228 -22.06 10.72 -15.35
C ASN A 228 -22.28 9.66 -16.44
N ARG A 229 -21.21 9.26 -17.14
CA ARG A 229 -21.27 8.22 -18.17
C ARG A 229 -20.15 7.20 -17.97
N VAL A 230 -20.48 5.94 -18.16
CA VAL A 230 -19.52 4.84 -18.14
C VAL A 230 -19.16 4.49 -19.58
N VAL A 231 -17.87 4.32 -19.85
CA VAL A 231 -17.35 3.71 -21.08
C VAL A 231 -16.68 2.41 -20.70
N LEU A 232 -17.20 1.30 -21.23
CA LEU A 232 -16.70 -0.05 -20.96
C LEU A 232 -15.95 -0.59 -22.17
N SER A 233 -14.80 -1.21 -21.93
CA SER A 233 -14.14 -2.06 -22.91
C SER A 233 -13.64 -3.32 -22.21
N GLU A 234 -13.90 -4.49 -22.78
CA GLU A 234 -13.37 -5.78 -22.30
C GLU A 234 -12.25 -6.30 -23.22
N ASP A 235 -12.09 -5.68 -24.38
CA ASP A 235 -11.17 -6.15 -25.41
C ASP A 235 -9.73 -5.80 -25.08
N ARG A 236 -8.89 -6.82 -25.11
CA ARG A 236 -7.46 -6.65 -24.91
C ARG A 236 -6.77 -6.36 -26.25
N PRO A 237 -5.92 -5.30 -26.34
CA PRO A 237 -5.21 -4.98 -27.58
C PRO A 237 -4.31 -6.11 -28.08
N VAL A 238 -3.73 -6.87 -27.16
CA VAL A 238 -2.89 -8.03 -27.45
C VAL A 238 -3.56 -9.27 -26.86
N PRO A 239 -4.02 -10.25 -27.67
CA PRO A 239 -4.60 -11.48 -27.18
C PRO A 239 -3.67 -12.22 -26.20
N LEU A 240 -4.25 -12.98 -25.25
CA LEU A 240 -3.51 -13.70 -24.22
C LEU A 240 -3.73 -15.22 -24.30
N GLU A 241 -2.64 -15.99 -24.32
CA GLU A 241 -2.67 -17.45 -24.19
C GLU A 241 -2.17 -17.90 -22.81
N MET A 242 -2.91 -18.79 -22.14
CA MET A 242 -2.53 -19.35 -20.84
C MET A 242 -1.79 -20.68 -21.03
N LEU A 243 -0.54 -20.73 -20.63
CA LEU A 243 0.36 -21.88 -20.77
C LEU A 243 0.58 -22.57 -19.42
N PHE A 244 0.99 -23.84 -19.47
CA PHE A 244 1.41 -24.64 -18.32
C PHE A 244 2.75 -25.31 -18.63
N LEU A 245 3.73 -25.16 -17.73
CA LEU A 245 5.03 -25.82 -17.84
C LEU A 245 5.06 -27.11 -17.03
N PHE A 246 5.23 -28.24 -17.69
CA PHE A 246 5.46 -29.51 -17.00
C PHE A 246 6.93 -29.62 -16.52
N PRO A 247 7.20 -30.35 -15.42
CA PRO A 247 8.56 -30.56 -14.91
C PRO A 247 9.54 -31.24 -15.90
N ASP A 248 9.04 -31.86 -16.96
CA ASP A 248 9.82 -32.52 -18.02
C ASP A 248 10.12 -31.59 -19.22
N GLY A 249 9.91 -30.28 -19.05
CA GLY A 249 10.19 -29.24 -20.05
C GLY A 249 9.11 -29.10 -21.13
N LEU A 250 7.97 -29.79 -21.01
CA LEU A 250 6.85 -29.62 -21.94
C LEU A 250 6.03 -28.36 -21.61
N ILE A 251 5.84 -27.47 -22.58
CA ILE A 251 4.90 -26.35 -22.52
C ILE A 251 3.61 -26.75 -23.24
N SER A 252 2.48 -26.66 -22.54
CA SER A 252 1.14 -26.96 -23.07
C SER A 252 0.14 -25.86 -22.73
N HIS A 253 -1.05 -25.90 -23.31
CA HIS A 253 -2.15 -25.04 -22.88
C HIS A 253 -2.56 -25.38 -21.43
N LEU A 254 -2.84 -24.37 -20.62
CA LEU A 254 -3.42 -24.56 -19.29
C LEU A 254 -4.81 -25.22 -19.40
N GLY A 255 -5.65 -24.71 -20.29
CA GLY A 255 -7.01 -25.20 -20.50
C GLY A 255 -7.78 -24.37 -21.53
N GLY A 256 -8.93 -24.90 -21.97
CA GLY A 256 -9.86 -24.20 -22.85
C GLY A 256 -10.73 -23.19 -22.08
N LYS A 257 -11.83 -22.70 -22.68
CA LYS A 257 -12.70 -21.71 -22.01
C LYS A 257 -13.41 -22.24 -20.74
N LYS A 258 -13.66 -23.56 -20.65
CA LYS A 258 -14.50 -24.14 -19.58
C LYS A 258 -13.82 -25.21 -18.72
N ARG A 259 -12.69 -25.76 -19.19
CA ARG A 259 -12.05 -26.91 -18.54
C ARG A 259 -10.54 -26.85 -18.71
N LEU A 260 -9.81 -27.27 -17.68
CA LEU A 260 -8.37 -27.56 -17.76
C LEU A 260 -8.07 -28.58 -18.84
N ASN A 261 -6.86 -28.49 -19.40
CA ASN A 261 -6.33 -29.48 -20.33
C ASN A 261 -6.28 -30.86 -19.64
N PRO A 262 -6.72 -31.95 -20.30
CA PRO A 262 -6.68 -33.30 -19.72
C PRO A 262 -5.30 -33.73 -19.20
N ARG A 263 -4.21 -33.31 -19.87
CA ARG A 263 -2.84 -33.58 -19.42
C ARG A 263 -2.53 -32.87 -18.10
N VAL A 264 -2.91 -31.60 -17.99
CA VAL A 264 -2.75 -30.80 -16.77
C VAL A 264 -3.58 -31.41 -15.64
N LYS A 265 -4.86 -31.72 -15.88
CA LYS A 265 -5.74 -32.36 -14.90
C LYS A 265 -5.18 -33.71 -14.40
N LYS A 266 -4.67 -34.55 -15.31
CA LYS A 266 -4.03 -35.83 -14.96
C LYS A 266 -2.77 -35.62 -14.12
N PHE A 267 -1.94 -34.64 -14.46
CA PHE A 267 -0.77 -34.27 -13.68
C PHE A 267 -1.14 -33.85 -12.25
N LEU A 268 -2.12 -32.95 -12.10
CA LEU A 268 -2.61 -32.51 -10.78
C LEU A 268 -3.16 -33.67 -9.95
N SER A 269 -3.90 -34.60 -10.56
CA SER A 269 -4.44 -35.78 -9.85
C SER A 269 -3.37 -36.79 -9.43
N SER A 270 -2.27 -36.91 -10.19
CA SER A 270 -1.18 -37.85 -9.92
C SER A 270 -0.11 -37.29 -8.98
N HIS A 271 -0.07 -35.98 -8.81
CA HIS A 271 0.85 -35.26 -7.93
C HIS A 271 0.08 -34.39 -6.93
N PRO A 272 -0.77 -34.98 -6.07
CA PRO A 272 -1.45 -34.22 -5.03
C PRO A 272 -0.41 -33.51 -4.16
N VAL A 273 -0.58 -32.20 -3.96
CA VAL A 273 0.34 -31.28 -3.29
C VAL A 273 1.00 -31.95 -2.07
N ARG A 274 2.25 -32.40 -2.22
CA ARG A 274 2.99 -33.12 -1.17
C ARG A 274 3.27 -32.17 -0.01
N ARG A 275 2.39 -32.15 1.00
CA ARG A 275 2.57 -31.37 2.25
C ARG A 275 3.77 -31.80 3.12
N ARG A 276 4.44 -32.92 2.84
CA ARG A 276 5.52 -33.51 3.68
C ARG A 276 6.87 -33.75 2.99
N GLY A 277 7.13 -33.16 1.82
CA GLY A 277 8.42 -33.27 1.10
C GLY A 277 9.30 -32.02 1.20
N ARG A 278 10.62 -32.19 1.01
CA ARG A 278 11.54 -31.06 0.79
C ARG A 278 11.08 -30.30 -0.47
N PRO A 279 11.02 -28.96 -0.47
CA PRO A 279 10.54 -28.20 -1.61
C PRO A 279 11.34 -28.59 -2.87
N GLU A 280 10.64 -28.92 -3.95
CA GLU A 280 11.26 -29.06 -5.25
C GLU A 280 11.73 -27.67 -5.67
N ARG A 281 13.04 -27.51 -5.86
CA ARG A 281 13.65 -26.21 -6.17
C ARG A 281 13.30 -25.88 -7.62
N ILE A 282 12.64 -24.74 -7.84
CA ILE A 282 12.38 -24.23 -9.19
C ILE A 282 13.71 -23.72 -9.76
N GLU A 283 14.14 -24.28 -10.90
CA GLU A 283 15.35 -23.86 -11.59
C GLU A 283 15.03 -22.75 -12.61
N TYR A 284 14.93 -21.50 -12.13
CA TYR A 284 14.52 -20.35 -12.96
C TYR A 284 15.40 -20.14 -14.20
N GLY A 285 16.70 -20.39 -14.09
CA GLY A 285 17.62 -20.30 -15.24
C GLY A 285 17.29 -21.28 -16.36
N GLU A 286 16.82 -22.48 -16.03
CA GLU A 286 16.38 -23.47 -17.02
C GLU A 286 15.07 -23.03 -17.69
N ILE A 287 14.12 -22.52 -16.90
CA ILE A 287 12.84 -22.00 -17.41
C ILE A 287 13.06 -20.83 -18.37
N ILE A 288 13.92 -19.87 -18.01
CA ILE A 288 14.30 -18.76 -18.90
C ILE A 288 14.95 -19.32 -20.18
N GLY A 289 15.75 -20.37 -20.08
CA GLY A 289 16.28 -21.10 -21.23
C GLY A 289 15.19 -21.61 -22.18
N TYR A 290 14.14 -22.24 -21.65
CA TYR A 290 13.00 -22.70 -22.44
C TYR A 290 12.23 -21.54 -23.09
N LEU A 291 12.01 -20.46 -22.34
CA LEU A 291 11.35 -19.25 -22.86
C LEU A 291 12.17 -18.62 -24.00
N ARG A 292 13.50 -18.64 -23.90
CA ARG A 292 14.40 -18.14 -24.94
C ARG A 292 14.33 -18.98 -26.21
N GLU A 293 14.32 -20.31 -26.09
CA GLU A 293 14.25 -21.25 -27.22
C GLU A 293 13.00 -21.03 -28.08
N PHE A 294 11.91 -20.57 -27.47
CA PHE A 294 10.62 -20.37 -28.15
C PHE A 294 10.20 -18.92 -28.34
N ASP A 295 11.13 -17.98 -28.22
CA ASP A 295 10.87 -16.54 -28.35
C ASP A 295 9.68 -16.08 -27.47
N LEU A 296 9.71 -16.43 -26.19
CA LEU A 296 8.70 -16.03 -25.20
C LEU A 296 9.19 -14.90 -24.27
N LEU A 297 10.43 -14.44 -24.45
CA LEU A 297 11.02 -13.34 -23.66
C LEU A 297 10.69 -11.96 -24.27
N PRO A 298 10.73 -10.87 -23.50
CA PRO A 298 11.07 -10.81 -22.08
C PRO A 298 9.92 -11.23 -21.16
N ALA A 299 10.24 -11.68 -19.95
CA ALA A 299 9.28 -12.26 -19.00
C ALA A 299 9.26 -11.59 -17.61
N ILE A 300 8.08 -11.51 -16.99
CA ILE A 300 7.90 -11.09 -15.59
C ILE A 300 7.54 -12.31 -14.77
N PHE A 301 8.39 -12.69 -13.81
CA PHE A 301 8.10 -13.74 -12.83
C PHE A 301 7.54 -13.12 -11.56
N PHE A 302 6.29 -13.43 -11.22
CA PHE A 302 5.69 -12.97 -9.97
C PHE A 302 5.96 -13.97 -8.83
N LEU A 303 6.75 -13.57 -7.83
CA LEU A 303 7.14 -14.40 -6.70
C LEU A 303 6.56 -13.93 -5.36
N LYS A 304 6.61 -14.82 -4.36
CA LYS A 304 5.99 -14.65 -3.03
C LYS A 304 6.56 -13.52 -2.20
N SER A 305 7.88 -13.42 -2.22
CA SER A 305 8.60 -12.58 -1.28
C SER A 305 9.77 -11.88 -1.96
N ARG A 306 10.16 -10.76 -1.36
CA ARG A 306 11.35 -9.99 -1.74
C ARG A 306 12.60 -10.88 -1.75
N ALA A 307 12.74 -11.71 -0.71
CA ALA A 307 13.85 -12.64 -0.57
C ALA A 307 13.88 -13.71 -1.68
N ASP A 308 12.72 -14.17 -2.16
CA ASP A 308 12.66 -15.14 -3.26
C ASP A 308 13.04 -14.49 -4.60
N CYS A 309 12.66 -13.23 -4.82
CA CYS A 309 13.09 -12.46 -6.00
C CYS A 309 14.60 -12.31 -6.05
N ASP A 310 15.22 -11.92 -4.92
CA ASP A 310 16.67 -11.77 -4.81
C ASP A 310 17.42 -13.11 -4.95
N LYS A 311 16.83 -14.23 -4.52
CA LYS A 311 17.43 -15.56 -4.69
C LYS A 311 17.33 -16.07 -6.13
N ALA A 312 16.20 -15.81 -6.80
CA ALA A 312 15.93 -16.32 -8.14
C ALA A 312 16.97 -15.87 -9.19
N ILE A 313 17.44 -14.62 -9.09
CA ILE A 313 18.47 -14.08 -9.99
C ILE A 313 19.85 -14.74 -9.81
N LEU A 314 20.15 -15.29 -8.62
CA LEU A 314 21.46 -15.91 -8.33
C LEU A 314 21.59 -17.28 -9.02
N ASP A 315 20.46 -17.92 -9.33
CA ASP A 315 20.39 -19.22 -9.99
C ASP A 315 20.38 -19.10 -11.53
N CYS A 316 20.45 -17.88 -12.07
CA CYS A 316 20.39 -17.63 -13.52
C CYS A 316 21.80 -17.61 -14.15
N PRO A 317 22.11 -18.51 -15.10
CA PRO A 317 23.42 -18.55 -15.75
C PRO A 317 23.67 -17.33 -16.65
N PRO A 318 24.93 -16.94 -16.90
CA PRO A 318 25.27 -15.92 -17.88
C PRO A 318 24.74 -16.26 -19.28
N VAL A 319 24.32 -15.24 -20.02
CA VAL A 319 23.76 -15.39 -21.36
C VAL A 319 24.75 -14.92 -22.40
N MET A 320 25.00 -15.74 -23.43
CA MET A 320 25.76 -15.33 -24.60
C MET A 320 24.93 -14.40 -25.46
N THR A 321 25.42 -13.19 -25.69
CA THR A 321 24.69 -12.17 -26.45
C THR A 321 25.62 -11.42 -27.40
N PRO A 322 25.09 -10.79 -28.47
CA PRO A 322 25.90 -10.04 -29.40
C PRO A 322 26.76 -9.00 -28.66
N GLN A 323 28.05 -8.89 -29.04
CA GLN A 323 28.99 -7.98 -28.39
C GLN A 323 28.49 -6.53 -28.40
N GLU A 324 27.75 -6.14 -29.43
CA GLU A 324 27.17 -4.81 -29.55
C GLU A 324 26.11 -4.54 -28.46
N ASP A 325 25.17 -5.45 -28.24
CA ASP A 325 24.16 -5.30 -27.19
C ASP A 325 24.78 -5.30 -25.80
N GLN A 326 25.78 -6.15 -25.58
CA GLN A 326 26.50 -6.19 -24.31
C GLN A 326 27.25 -4.87 -24.06
N LYS A 327 27.85 -4.28 -25.10
CA LYS A 327 28.47 -2.96 -25.03
C LYS A 327 27.44 -1.86 -24.73
N ARG A 328 26.30 -1.83 -25.44
CA ARG A 328 25.22 -0.85 -25.23
C ARG A 328 24.62 -0.93 -23.82
N LEU A 329 24.39 -2.15 -23.31
CA LEU A 329 23.97 -2.36 -21.92
C LEU A 329 25.02 -1.81 -20.95
N GLY A 330 26.29 -2.18 -21.14
CA GLY A 330 27.40 -1.69 -20.32
C GLY A 330 27.53 -0.17 -20.35
N ASP A 331 27.38 0.47 -21.51
CA ASP A 331 27.40 1.92 -21.67
C ASP A 331 26.21 2.60 -20.99
N THR A 332 25.01 2.02 -21.10
CA THR A 332 23.81 2.52 -20.43
C THR A 332 23.96 2.47 -18.91
N VAL A 333 24.44 1.35 -18.38
CA VAL A 333 24.71 1.17 -16.94
C VAL A 333 25.82 2.13 -16.51
N ARG A 334 26.95 2.22 -17.23
CA ARG A 334 28.04 3.15 -16.91
C ARG A 334 27.58 4.60 -16.88
N THR A 335 26.74 5.00 -17.84
CA THR A 335 26.18 6.36 -17.89
C THR A 335 25.32 6.63 -16.67
N PHE A 336 24.42 5.70 -16.32
CA PHE A 336 23.60 5.82 -15.11
C PHE A 336 24.45 5.87 -13.83
N LEU A 337 25.50 5.06 -13.74
CA LEU A 337 26.41 5.05 -12.58
C LEU A 337 27.25 6.32 -12.42
N LYS A 338 27.34 7.20 -13.44
CA LYS A 338 27.96 8.52 -13.27
C LYS A 338 27.10 9.41 -12.37
N ASP A 339 25.79 9.36 -12.57
CA ASP A 339 24.81 10.11 -11.79
C ASP A 339 24.53 9.41 -10.45
N TYR A 340 24.74 8.08 -10.38
CA TYR A 340 24.48 7.24 -9.20
C TYR A 340 25.68 6.37 -8.78
N PRO A 341 26.83 6.94 -8.35
CA PRO A 341 28.06 6.17 -8.11
C PRO A 341 27.95 5.10 -7.02
N HIS A 342 27.12 5.33 -6.00
CA HIS A 342 26.89 4.40 -4.89
C HIS A 342 26.32 3.04 -5.35
N LEU A 343 25.69 2.96 -6.52
CA LEU A 343 25.16 1.70 -7.06
C LEU A 343 26.23 0.81 -7.69
N LYS A 344 27.47 1.30 -7.86
CA LYS A 344 28.56 0.55 -8.54
C LYS A 344 28.88 -0.78 -7.84
N GLY A 345 28.75 -0.83 -6.51
CA GLY A 345 28.97 -2.03 -5.70
C GLY A 345 27.72 -2.89 -5.48
N HIS A 346 26.61 -2.60 -6.15
CA HIS A 346 25.34 -3.28 -5.87
C HIS A 346 25.43 -4.79 -6.11
N ARG A 347 24.94 -5.58 -5.15
CA ARG A 347 25.03 -7.05 -5.11
C ARG A 347 24.47 -7.78 -6.35
N GLN A 348 23.55 -7.14 -7.07
CA GLN A 348 22.90 -7.70 -8.26
C GLN A 348 23.51 -7.21 -9.59
N MET A 349 24.54 -6.37 -9.54
CA MET A 349 25.16 -5.79 -10.75
C MET A 349 25.66 -6.87 -11.72
N ARG A 350 26.23 -7.94 -11.17
CA ARG A 350 26.70 -9.08 -11.97
C ARG A 350 25.55 -9.78 -12.71
N SER A 351 24.46 -10.10 -12.01
CA SER A 351 23.28 -10.74 -12.61
C SER A 351 22.63 -9.86 -13.70
N LEU A 352 22.62 -8.54 -13.50
CA LEU A 352 22.13 -7.58 -14.48
C LEU A 352 22.96 -7.60 -15.77
N LEU A 353 24.30 -7.57 -15.65
CA LEU A 353 25.21 -7.45 -16.79
C LEU A 353 25.48 -8.78 -17.51
N GLU A 354 25.62 -9.88 -16.76
CA GLU A 354 25.99 -11.20 -17.30
C GLU A 354 24.77 -12.06 -17.65
N SER A 355 23.76 -12.08 -16.77
CA SER A 355 22.60 -12.96 -16.90
C SER A 355 21.36 -12.25 -17.47
N ARG A 356 21.40 -10.93 -17.67
CA ARG A 356 20.27 -10.11 -18.16
C ARG A 356 18.98 -10.30 -17.35
N VAL A 357 19.12 -10.46 -16.03
CA VAL A 357 18.00 -10.55 -15.10
C VAL A 357 18.14 -9.57 -13.95
N GLY A 358 17.01 -9.16 -13.36
CA GLY A 358 16.98 -8.34 -12.16
C GLY A 358 15.80 -8.69 -11.26
N SER A 359 15.91 -8.45 -9.96
CA SER A 359 14.72 -8.41 -9.10
C SER A 359 14.12 -7.01 -9.07
N HIS A 360 12.81 -6.89 -8.81
CA HIS A 360 12.11 -5.62 -8.62
C HIS A 360 11.09 -5.73 -7.49
N HIS A 361 11.33 -5.03 -6.39
CA HIS A 361 10.41 -4.97 -5.25
C HIS A 361 10.71 -3.80 -4.32
N ALA A 362 9.77 -3.49 -3.42
CA ALA A 362 9.90 -2.38 -2.46
C ALA A 362 11.15 -2.43 -1.57
N GLY A 363 11.71 -3.61 -1.31
CA GLY A 363 12.95 -3.78 -0.54
C GLY A 363 14.26 -3.39 -1.23
N GLN A 364 14.24 -2.93 -2.49
CA GLN A 364 15.42 -2.43 -3.20
C GLN A 364 15.56 -0.91 -3.09
N LEU A 365 16.79 -0.41 -3.27
CA LEU A 365 17.07 1.02 -3.34
C LEU A 365 16.22 1.70 -4.44
N PRO A 366 15.71 2.93 -4.20
CA PRO A 366 14.91 3.67 -5.19
C PRO A 366 15.58 3.76 -6.57
N TYR A 367 16.82 4.24 -6.63
CA TYR A 367 17.55 4.41 -7.89
C TYR A 367 17.99 3.09 -8.54
N TRP A 368 18.12 2.00 -7.76
CA TRP A 368 18.32 0.67 -8.32
C TRP A 368 17.09 0.22 -9.12
N LYS A 369 15.88 0.44 -8.59
CA LYS A 369 14.64 0.14 -9.32
C LYS A 369 14.54 0.95 -10.60
N VAL A 370 14.89 2.24 -10.55
CA VAL A 370 14.93 3.12 -11.74
C VAL A 370 15.91 2.58 -12.79
N LEU A 371 17.08 2.09 -12.39
CA LEU A 371 18.01 1.43 -13.32
C LEU A 371 17.37 0.20 -13.96
N ILE A 372 16.81 -0.72 -13.17
CA ILE A 372 16.15 -1.94 -13.68
C ILE A 372 15.02 -1.58 -14.67
N GLU A 373 14.19 -0.59 -14.34
CA GLU A 373 13.15 -0.05 -15.22
C GLU A 373 13.71 0.48 -16.53
N LYS A 374 14.78 1.28 -16.48
CA LYS A 374 15.47 1.81 -17.66
C LYS A 374 16.03 0.70 -18.54
N ILE A 375 16.68 -0.31 -17.97
CA ILE A 375 17.26 -1.42 -18.71
C ILE A 375 16.17 -2.31 -19.35
N MET A 376 15.06 -2.55 -18.63
CA MET A 376 13.92 -3.30 -19.18
C MET A 376 13.27 -2.57 -20.34
N ASN A 377 13.02 -1.25 -20.19
CA ASN A 377 12.41 -0.43 -21.23
C ASN A 377 13.30 -0.29 -22.48
N SER A 378 14.62 -0.35 -22.30
CA SER A 378 15.59 -0.37 -23.40
C SER A 378 15.69 -1.74 -24.10
N GLY A 379 15.03 -2.78 -23.58
CA GLY A 379 15.00 -4.12 -24.17
C GLY A 379 16.22 -4.99 -23.87
N TYR A 380 17.04 -4.64 -22.87
CA TYR A 380 18.27 -5.37 -22.55
C TYR A 380 18.09 -6.43 -21.46
N LEU A 381 16.98 -6.42 -20.71
CA LEU A 381 16.64 -7.46 -19.75
C LEU A 381 15.81 -8.56 -20.41
N GLU A 382 16.14 -9.82 -20.12
CA GLU A 382 15.38 -10.99 -20.54
C GLU A 382 14.27 -11.32 -19.55
N ALA A 383 14.52 -11.17 -18.25
CA ALA A 383 13.50 -11.44 -17.23
C ALA A 383 13.64 -10.56 -15.99
N ILE A 384 12.51 -10.28 -15.36
CA ILE A 384 12.46 -9.66 -14.04
C ILE A 384 11.74 -10.58 -13.04
N PHE A 385 12.23 -10.61 -11.81
CA PHE A 385 11.58 -11.30 -10.69
C PHE A 385 10.97 -10.27 -9.75
N ALA A 386 9.65 -10.25 -9.65
CA ALA A 386 8.91 -9.18 -9.01
C ALA A 386 7.88 -9.68 -7.99
N THR A 387 7.60 -8.83 -7.00
CA THR A 387 6.41 -8.98 -6.16
C THR A 387 5.17 -8.42 -6.86
N SER A 388 3.97 -8.70 -6.32
CA SER A 388 2.69 -8.25 -6.89
C SER A 388 2.58 -6.75 -7.12
N THR A 389 3.36 -5.92 -6.42
CA THR A 389 3.44 -4.46 -6.60
C THR A 389 3.72 -4.02 -8.05
N VAL A 390 4.41 -4.85 -8.84
CA VAL A 390 4.67 -4.56 -10.26
C VAL A 390 3.39 -4.61 -11.11
N ALA A 391 2.40 -5.41 -10.70
CA ALA A 391 1.14 -5.52 -11.42
C ALA A 391 0.37 -4.19 -11.45
N ALA A 392 0.60 -3.28 -10.50
CA ALA A 392 -0.28 -2.15 -10.22
C ALA A 392 0.25 -0.75 -10.62
N GLY A 393 1.39 -0.62 -11.33
CA GLY A 393 1.80 0.74 -11.73
C GLY A 393 3.15 0.99 -12.36
N VAL A 394 3.95 -0.04 -12.67
CA VAL A 394 5.22 0.16 -13.40
C VAL A 394 5.05 -0.36 -14.83
N ASN A 395 5.42 0.46 -15.81
CA ASN A 395 5.38 0.07 -17.21
C ASN A 395 6.57 -0.83 -17.53
N PHE A 396 6.41 -2.14 -17.30
CA PHE A 396 7.36 -3.16 -17.74
C PHE A 396 6.85 -3.85 -19.01
N PRO A 397 7.51 -3.65 -20.17
CA PRO A 397 7.09 -4.27 -21.41
C PRO A 397 7.51 -5.74 -21.42
N ALA A 398 6.57 -6.66 -21.18
CA ALA A 398 6.83 -8.10 -21.21
C ALA A 398 5.96 -8.82 -22.22
N ARG A 399 6.51 -9.83 -22.91
CA ARG A 399 5.73 -10.74 -23.76
C ARG A 399 5.03 -11.80 -22.91
N THR A 400 5.73 -12.27 -21.87
CA THR A 400 5.26 -13.35 -20.99
C THR A 400 5.19 -12.90 -19.54
N VAL A 401 4.15 -13.33 -18.83
CA VAL A 401 4.06 -13.29 -17.37
C VAL A 401 4.12 -14.73 -16.86
N ALA A 402 4.97 -15.00 -15.88
CA ALA A 402 5.11 -16.30 -15.26
C ALA A 402 4.58 -16.28 -13.82
N LEU A 403 3.63 -17.17 -13.53
CA LEU A 403 2.99 -17.32 -12.22
C LEU A 403 3.52 -18.59 -11.55
N VAL A 404 4.19 -18.45 -10.41
CA VAL A 404 4.70 -19.59 -9.61
C VAL A 404 3.83 -19.91 -8.39
N GLN A 405 2.80 -19.10 -8.13
CA GLN A 405 1.93 -19.19 -6.97
C GLN A 405 0.51 -18.71 -7.28
N SER A 406 -0.46 -19.15 -6.46
CA SER A 406 -1.86 -18.69 -6.44
C SER A 406 -2.25 -17.98 -5.16
N ASP A 407 -1.28 -17.64 -4.31
CA ASP A 407 -1.50 -16.88 -3.07
C ASP A 407 -0.67 -15.59 -3.03
N ARG A 408 -1.12 -14.62 -2.23
CA ARG A 408 -0.39 -13.38 -1.95
C ARG A 408 -0.34 -13.08 -0.46
N TYR A 409 0.68 -12.33 -0.03
CA TYR A 409 0.72 -11.79 1.32
C TYR A 409 -0.03 -10.46 1.37
N ASN A 410 -0.99 -10.33 2.28
CA ASN A 410 -1.74 -9.08 2.47
C ASN A 410 -1.15 -8.18 3.58
N GLY A 411 0.00 -8.54 4.15
CA GLY A 411 0.61 -7.83 5.29
C GLY A 411 0.44 -8.56 6.63
N HIS A 412 -0.56 -9.45 6.73
CA HIS A 412 -0.83 -10.26 7.91
C HIS A 412 -0.73 -11.75 7.62
N GLU A 413 -1.42 -12.20 6.58
CA GLU A 413 -1.51 -13.61 6.19
C GLU A 413 -1.42 -13.81 4.68
N PHE A 414 -1.35 -15.09 4.28
CA PHE A 414 -1.41 -15.46 2.87
C PHE A 414 -2.86 -15.78 2.49
N THR A 415 -3.38 -15.04 1.52
CA THR A 415 -4.72 -15.24 0.97
C THR A 415 -4.62 -15.70 -0.48
N GLU A 416 -5.63 -16.41 -0.97
CA GLU A 416 -5.74 -16.76 -2.38
C GLU A 416 -5.81 -15.50 -3.26
N LEU A 417 -5.30 -15.61 -4.48
CA LEU A 417 -5.41 -14.55 -5.47
C LEU A 417 -6.89 -14.30 -5.82
N THR A 418 -7.21 -13.02 -6.00
CA THR A 418 -8.52 -12.58 -6.50
C THR A 418 -8.54 -12.51 -8.03
N ALA A 419 -9.73 -12.37 -8.63
CA ALA A 419 -9.85 -12.25 -10.08
C ALA A 419 -9.18 -10.96 -10.59
N THR A 420 -9.39 -9.84 -9.88
CA THR A 420 -8.76 -8.54 -10.16
C THR A 420 -7.24 -8.65 -10.12
N GLU A 421 -6.67 -9.26 -9.08
CA GLU A 421 -5.22 -9.43 -8.95
C GLU A 421 -4.65 -10.26 -10.10
N LEU A 422 -5.28 -11.39 -10.42
CA LEU A 422 -4.85 -12.22 -11.53
C LEU A 422 -4.90 -11.45 -12.85
N HIS A 423 -6.00 -10.74 -13.12
CA HIS A 423 -6.21 -9.96 -14.34
C HIS A 423 -5.19 -8.82 -14.47
N GLN A 424 -4.86 -8.14 -13.37
CA GLN A 424 -3.79 -7.12 -13.34
C GLN A 424 -2.41 -7.73 -13.64
N MET A 425 -2.10 -8.89 -13.06
CA MET A 425 -0.82 -9.58 -13.29
C MET A 425 -0.67 -10.04 -14.74
N ILE A 426 -1.64 -10.80 -15.27
CA ILE A 426 -1.58 -11.31 -16.64
C ILE A 426 -1.80 -10.21 -17.68
N GLY A 427 -2.44 -9.10 -17.30
CA GLY A 427 -2.61 -7.90 -18.13
C GLY A 427 -1.28 -7.31 -18.60
N ARG A 428 -0.16 -7.60 -17.91
CA ARG A 428 1.19 -7.18 -18.29
C ARG A 428 1.83 -8.00 -19.42
N ALA A 429 1.23 -9.13 -19.82
CA ALA A 429 1.82 -10.04 -20.81
C ALA A 429 1.41 -9.75 -22.26
N GLY A 430 2.27 -9.18 -23.08
CA GLY A 430 1.98 -8.82 -24.47
C GLY A 430 2.08 -7.31 -24.63
N ARG A 431 3.05 -6.87 -25.42
CA ARG A 431 3.41 -5.47 -25.61
C ARG A 431 2.68 -4.92 -26.82
N ARG A 432 1.83 -3.91 -26.63
CA ARG A 432 1.13 -3.23 -27.74
C ARG A 432 2.15 -2.72 -28.77
N GLY A 433 1.92 -3.03 -30.05
CA GLY A 433 2.82 -2.68 -31.16
C GLY A 433 4.12 -3.48 -31.23
N LYS A 434 4.36 -4.45 -30.34
CA LYS A 434 5.56 -5.30 -30.35
C LYS A 434 5.25 -6.81 -30.32
N ASP A 435 4.05 -7.21 -29.92
CA ASP A 435 3.63 -8.60 -29.90
C ASP A 435 2.22 -8.75 -30.48
N HIS A 436 2.02 -9.71 -31.39
CA HIS A 436 0.68 -10.13 -31.83
C HIS A 436 -0.08 -10.96 -30.78
N ILE A 437 0.63 -11.51 -29.79
CA ILE A 437 0.09 -12.35 -28.74
C ILE A 437 1.00 -12.32 -27.51
N GLY A 438 0.40 -12.30 -26.33
CA GLY A 438 1.10 -12.43 -25.05
C GLY A 438 0.78 -13.75 -24.35
N PHE A 439 1.60 -14.10 -23.36
CA PHE A 439 1.51 -15.40 -22.69
C PHE A 439 1.49 -15.28 -21.16
N ALA A 440 0.67 -16.10 -20.51
CA ALA A 440 0.70 -16.30 -19.06
C ALA A 440 1.12 -17.74 -18.77
N LEU A 441 2.34 -17.95 -18.29
CA LEU A 441 2.92 -19.26 -18.00
C LEU A 441 2.69 -19.65 -16.54
N ILE A 442 1.95 -20.73 -16.33
CA ILE A 442 1.75 -21.32 -15.00
C ILE A 442 2.86 -22.33 -14.73
N ILE A 443 3.62 -22.09 -13.67
CA ILE A 443 4.72 -22.94 -13.22
C ILE A 443 4.24 -23.71 -11.98
N PRO A 444 4.15 -25.06 -12.05
CA PRO A 444 3.68 -25.85 -10.92
C PRO A 444 4.64 -25.74 -9.75
N GLY A 445 4.08 -25.78 -8.54
CA GLY A 445 4.85 -25.65 -7.31
C GLY A 445 3.95 -25.87 -6.10
N ARG A 446 4.57 -25.86 -4.90
CA ARG A 446 3.85 -26.11 -3.64
C ARG A 446 2.74 -25.10 -3.36
N PHE A 447 2.91 -23.86 -3.82
CA PHE A 447 2.00 -22.74 -3.57
C PHE A 447 1.18 -22.36 -4.80
N GLN A 448 1.19 -23.21 -5.84
CA GLN A 448 0.49 -22.99 -7.08
C GLN A 448 -0.70 -23.94 -7.16
N ASP A 449 -1.88 -23.37 -7.39
CA ASP A 449 -3.11 -24.08 -7.74
C ASP A 449 -3.54 -23.67 -9.16
N PRO A 450 -3.18 -24.46 -10.19
CA PRO A 450 -3.57 -24.17 -11.57
C PRO A 450 -5.06 -24.26 -11.84
N GLN A 451 -5.83 -24.98 -11.01
CA GLN A 451 -7.30 -25.05 -11.13
C GLN A 451 -7.90 -23.71 -10.69
N LEU A 452 -7.46 -23.16 -9.55
CA LEU A 452 -7.86 -21.83 -9.09
C LEU A 452 -7.53 -20.76 -10.15
N ILE A 453 -6.31 -20.75 -10.69
CA ILE A 453 -5.93 -19.78 -11.74
C ILE A 453 -6.83 -19.90 -12.98
N HIS A 454 -7.20 -21.13 -13.36
CA HIS A 454 -8.10 -21.35 -14.49
C HIS A 454 -9.51 -20.84 -14.24
N GLU A 455 -10.02 -20.98 -13.01
CA GLU A 455 -11.33 -20.47 -12.61
C GLU A 455 -11.32 -18.93 -12.59
N LEU A 456 -10.34 -18.32 -11.92
CA LEU A 456 -10.18 -16.87 -11.82
C LEU A 456 -10.00 -16.18 -13.19
N ARG A 457 -9.41 -16.87 -14.18
CA ARG A 457 -9.28 -16.35 -15.55
C ARG A 457 -10.64 -15.95 -16.15
N GLY A 458 -11.68 -16.74 -15.89
CA GLY A 458 -13.03 -16.51 -16.42
C GLY A 458 -13.94 -15.73 -15.49
N SER A 459 -13.52 -15.48 -14.24
CA SER A 459 -14.28 -14.73 -13.26
C SER A 459 -14.25 -13.23 -13.58
N PRO A 460 -15.36 -12.50 -13.36
CA PRO A 460 -15.34 -11.04 -13.46
C PRO A 460 -14.46 -10.44 -12.35
N PRO A 461 -13.83 -9.28 -12.59
CA PRO A 461 -13.14 -8.53 -11.54
C PRO A 461 -14.07 -8.21 -10.37
N GLU A 462 -13.51 -8.14 -9.16
CA GLU A 462 -14.23 -7.76 -7.96
C GLU A 462 -14.84 -6.35 -8.08
N PRO A 463 -15.98 -6.09 -7.43
CA PRO A 463 -16.54 -4.75 -7.38
C PRO A 463 -15.67 -3.84 -6.52
N ILE A 464 -15.61 -2.55 -6.87
CA ILE A 464 -15.05 -1.53 -5.99
C ILE A 464 -15.90 -1.46 -4.72
N MET A 465 -15.24 -1.62 -3.57
CA MET A 465 -15.82 -1.44 -2.24
C MET A 465 -15.20 -0.21 -1.59
N SER A 466 -16.03 0.61 -0.97
CA SER A 466 -15.59 1.76 -0.17
C SER A 466 -14.57 1.35 0.88
N GLN A 467 -13.49 2.14 1.03
CA GLN A 467 -12.47 2.01 2.08
C GLN A 467 -12.44 3.24 3.00
N ILE A 468 -13.42 4.14 2.87
CA ILE A 468 -13.50 5.31 3.74
C ILE A 468 -13.66 4.89 5.20
N HIS A 469 -12.83 5.48 6.06
CA HIS A 469 -12.86 5.33 7.49
C HIS A 469 -12.45 6.66 8.10
N ILE A 470 -13.03 6.98 9.26
CA ILE A 470 -12.67 8.23 9.94
C ILE A 470 -11.34 8.05 10.64
N ASN A 471 -10.44 9.02 10.44
CA ASN A 471 -9.20 9.15 11.19
C ASN A 471 -9.09 10.57 11.79
N PHE A 472 -8.12 10.78 12.69
CA PHE A 472 -7.94 12.06 13.36
C PHE A 472 -7.55 13.20 12.41
N SER A 473 -6.75 12.93 11.38
CA SER A 473 -6.36 13.94 10.38
C SER A 473 -7.59 14.44 9.62
N MET A 474 -8.45 13.54 9.14
CA MET A 474 -9.71 13.87 8.49
C MET A 474 -10.61 14.66 9.44
N THR A 475 -10.71 14.24 10.70
CA THR A 475 -11.57 14.92 11.70
C THR A 475 -11.13 16.36 11.94
N LEU A 476 -9.82 16.59 12.13
CA LEU A 476 -9.27 17.93 12.30
C LEU A 476 -9.48 18.79 11.05
N ASN A 477 -9.20 18.27 9.85
CA ASN A 477 -9.35 19.03 8.59
C ASN A 477 -10.82 19.35 8.27
N LEU A 478 -11.75 18.45 8.60
CA LEU A 478 -13.19 18.70 8.44
C LEU A 478 -13.69 19.78 9.41
N LEU A 479 -13.30 19.71 10.69
CA LEU A 479 -13.65 20.74 11.68
C LEU A 479 -12.99 22.10 11.40
N LEU A 480 -11.90 22.12 10.63
CA LEU A 480 -11.25 23.36 10.20
C LEU A 480 -12.14 24.18 9.24
N SER A 481 -12.92 23.50 8.39
CA SER A 481 -13.68 24.13 7.30
C SER A 481 -15.20 24.08 7.49
N HIS A 482 -15.72 23.18 8.33
CA HIS A 482 -17.13 22.85 8.39
C HIS A 482 -17.68 22.74 9.81
N GLY A 483 -18.97 23.07 9.96
CA GLY A 483 -19.74 22.75 11.15
C GLY A 483 -20.13 21.26 11.20
N LEU A 484 -20.48 20.75 12.38
CA LEU A 484 -20.85 19.33 12.58
C LEU A 484 -21.95 18.82 11.63
N LEU A 485 -22.99 19.63 11.37
CA LEU A 485 -24.09 19.26 10.48
C LEU A 485 -23.65 19.16 9.02
N GLU A 486 -22.75 20.05 8.58
CA GLU A 486 -22.18 20.02 7.24
C GLU A 486 -21.29 18.79 7.06
N VAL A 487 -20.47 18.48 8.08
CA VAL A 487 -19.66 17.26 8.08
C VAL A 487 -20.53 16.01 8.01
N LYS A 488 -21.63 15.94 8.78
CA LYS A 488 -22.58 14.84 8.67
C LYS A 488 -23.09 14.69 7.23
N GLY A 489 -23.49 15.81 6.61
CA GLY A 489 -23.93 15.83 5.22
C GLY A 489 -22.85 15.39 4.22
N LEU A 490 -21.57 15.69 4.46
CA LEU A 490 -20.45 15.22 3.64
C LEU A 490 -20.24 13.71 3.80
N LEU A 491 -20.29 13.18 5.02
CA LEU A 491 -20.13 11.75 5.28
C LEU A 491 -21.31 10.93 4.71
N GLU A 492 -22.52 11.49 4.69
CA GLU A 492 -23.70 10.87 4.05
C GLU A 492 -23.57 10.80 2.51
N ARG A 493 -22.67 11.58 1.91
CA ARG A 493 -22.32 11.51 0.48
C ARG A 493 -21.24 10.49 0.17
N SER A 494 -20.70 9.79 1.17
CA SER A 494 -19.69 8.74 0.98
C SER A 494 -20.20 7.60 0.09
N PHE A 495 -19.27 6.93 -0.57
CA PHE A 495 -19.55 5.70 -1.30
C PHE A 495 -19.98 4.59 -0.33
N ALA A 496 -19.40 4.53 0.88
CA ALA A 496 -19.89 3.67 1.96
C ALA A 496 -21.39 3.86 2.24
N ALA A 497 -21.84 5.09 2.45
CA ALA A 497 -23.25 5.39 2.67
C ALA A 497 -24.11 5.01 1.46
N PHE A 498 -23.62 5.26 0.24
CA PHE A 498 -24.32 4.87 -0.99
C PHE A 498 -24.48 3.34 -1.14
N GLN A 499 -23.42 2.57 -0.85
CA GLN A 499 -23.45 1.11 -0.87
C GLN A 499 -24.34 0.56 0.25
N GLY A 500 -24.28 1.15 1.45
CA GLY A 500 -25.06 0.77 2.63
C GLY A 500 -26.57 1.04 2.51
N THR A 501 -26.97 2.10 1.81
CA THR A 501 -28.38 2.48 1.61
C THR A 501 -29.21 1.37 0.93
N LYS A 502 -28.58 0.47 0.16
CA LYS A 502 -29.27 -0.67 -0.48
C LYS A 502 -29.56 -1.84 0.49
N ALA A 503 -29.02 -1.84 1.72
CA ALA A 503 -29.19 -2.91 2.71
C ALA A 503 -29.94 -2.48 4.01
N ALA A 504 -30.16 -1.17 4.22
CA ALA A 504 -30.42 -0.61 5.56
C ALA A 504 -31.85 -0.11 5.95
N PRO A 505 -32.94 -0.12 5.15
CA PRO A 505 -34.20 0.52 5.56
C PRO A 505 -34.83 -0.05 6.85
N SER A 506 -34.61 -1.34 7.15
CA SER A 506 -35.16 -2.02 8.32
C SER A 506 -34.32 -1.81 9.58
N LEU A 507 -32.99 -1.69 9.45
CA LEU A 507 -32.08 -1.46 10.57
C LEU A 507 -32.04 -0.01 11.01
N GLN A 508 -32.05 0.96 10.08
CA GLN A 508 -32.06 2.38 10.45
C GLN A 508 -33.34 2.78 11.19
N ARG A 509 -34.50 2.27 10.73
CA ARG A 509 -35.76 2.42 11.48
C ARG A 509 -35.68 1.86 12.90
N ARG A 510 -34.97 0.74 13.07
CA ARG A 510 -34.82 0.07 14.37
C ARG A 510 -33.79 0.78 15.27
N TRP A 511 -32.79 1.44 14.68
CA TRP A 511 -31.87 2.37 15.35
C TRP A 511 -32.58 3.59 15.87
N ASP A 512 -33.30 4.33 15.01
CA ASP A 512 -34.00 5.55 15.39
C ASP A 512 -35.02 5.29 16.51
N GLN A 513 -35.76 4.17 16.41
CA GLN A 513 -36.66 3.71 17.46
C GLN A 513 -35.93 3.40 18.78
N THR A 514 -34.74 2.80 18.72
CA THR A 514 -33.94 2.46 19.91
C THR A 514 -33.33 3.72 20.53
N LEU A 515 -32.81 4.63 19.71
CA LEU A 515 -32.24 5.92 20.13
C LEU A 515 -33.32 6.77 20.80
N THR A 516 -34.48 6.93 20.16
CA THR A 516 -35.63 7.65 20.73
C THR A 516 -36.10 7.01 22.04
N ALA A 517 -36.06 5.68 22.15
CA ALA A 517 -36.41 4.98 23.39
C ALA A 517 -35.39 5.23 24.52
N ILE A 518 -34.11 5.40 24.19
CA ILE A 518 -33.07 5.76 25.17
C ILE A 518 -33.21 7.25 25.56
N GLU A 519 -33.32 8.15 24.58
CA GLU A 519 -33.51 9.60 24.80
C GLU A 519 -34.75 9.90 25.66
N LYS A 520 -35.85 9.16 25.50
CA LYS A 520 -37.04 9.31 26.37
C LYS A 520 -36.84 8.76 27.79
N ALA A 521 -35.95 7.78 27.96
CA ALA A 521 -35.70 7.14 29.25
C ALA A 521 -34.62 7.86 30.08
N LEU A 522 -33.70 8.58 29.42
CA LEU A 522 -32.59 9.30 30.04
C LEU A 522 -33.02 10.45 30.98
N PRO A 523 -34.02 11.29 30.67
CA PRO A 523 -34.50 12.36 31.55
C PRO A 523 -35.05 11.87 32.90
N HIS A 524 -35.39 10.59 33.02
CA HIS A 524 -35.87 9.97 34.26
C HIS A 524 -34.74 9.35 35.10
N GLY A 525 -33.50 9.34 34.59
CA GLY A 525 -32.30 8.93 35.30
C GLY A 525 -31.47 10.14 35.73
N LYS A 526 -30.92 10.13 36.96
CA LYS A 526 -29.95 11.15 37.41
C LYS A 526 -28.54 10.81 36.93
N CYS A 527 -28.33 10.81 35.62
CA CYS A 527 -27.00 10.76 35.01
C CYS A 527 -26.61 12.20 34.67
N ASP A 528 -25.36 12.60 34.86
CA ASP A 528 -24.89 13.97 34.55
C ASP A 528 -24.83 14.26 33.03
N THR A 529 -25.29 13.30 32.22
CA THR A 529 -25.28 13.34 30.77
C THR A 529 -26.59 12.79 30.22
N SER A 530 -27.05 13.43 29.14
CA SER A 530 -28.22 13.03 28.34
C SER A 530 -27.82 12.29 27.06
N ASP A 531 -26.54 12.00 26.86
CA ASP A 531 -26.04 11.25 25.71
C ASP A 531 -26.10 9.72 26.00
N PRO A 532 -26.87 8.95 25.21
CA PRO A 532 -26.92 7.49 25.25
C PRO A 532 -25.54 6.81 25.29
N PHE A 533 -24.56 7.33 24.56
CA PHE A 533 -23.20 6.77 24.48
C PHE A 533 -22.41 6.98 25.78
N GLU A 534 -22.54 8.15 26.40
CA GLU A 534 -21.89 8.43 27.68
C GLU A 534 -22.50 7.61 28.82
N VAL A 535 -23.81 7.30 28.74
CA VAL A 535 -24.47 6.38 29.66
C VAL A 535 -23.97 4.95 29.47
N VAL A 536 -23.82 4.50 28.21
CA VAL A 536 -23.25 3.19 27.87
C VAL A 536 -21.84 3.04 28.46
N GLU A 537 -21.01 4.06 28.31
CA GLU A 537 -19.62 4.06 28.76
C GLU A 537 -19.49 4.20 30.28
N SER A 538 -20.33 5.01 30.91
CA SER A 538 -20.41 5.10 32.38
C SER A 538 -20.81 3.76 33.00
N ILE A 539 -21.60 2.95 32.28
CA ILE A 539 -21.95 1.59 32.68
C ILE A 539 -20.76 0.64 32.49
N ASP A 540 -19.97 0.76 31.41
CA ASP A 540 -18.81 -0.10 31.17
C ASP A 540 -17.65 0.19 32.13
N LYS A 541 -17.35 1.48 32.38
CA LYS A 541 -16.43 1.90 33.44
C LYS A 541 -16.81 1.32 34.81
N ARG A 542 -18.12 1.23 35.12
CA ARG A 542 -18.63 0.59 36.36
C ARG A 542 -18.47 -0.94 36.40
N SER A 543 -18.51 -1.63 35.26
CA SER A 543 -18.27 -3.08 35.23
C SER A 543 -16.80 -3.43 35.41
N GLU A 544 -15.90 -2.65 34.81
CA GLU A 544 -14.44 -2.85 34.91
C GLU A 544 -13.93 -2.48 36.32
N SER A 545 -14.45 -1.40 36.92
CA SER A 545 -14.09 -1.00 38.29
C SER A 545 -14.52 -2.00 39.37
N ARG A 546 -15.42 -2.94 39.08
CA ARG A 546 -15.87 -3.98 40.02
C ARG A 546 -14.95 -5.19 40.06
N GLU A 547 -14.06 -5.36 39.09
CA GLU A 547 -13.11 -6.50 39.05
C GLU A 547 -11.79 -6.20 39.77
N GLY A 548 -11.57 -4.96 40.24
CA GLY A 548 -10.38 -4.55 40.99
C GLY A 548 -10.69 -3.73 42.25
N LYS A 549 -10.69 -4.39 43.41
CA LYS A 549 -10.64 -3.86 44.79
C LYS A 549 -11.84 -3.07 45.34
N SER A 550 -12.08 -3.36 46.62
CA SER A 550 -13.06 -2.79 47.53
C SER A 550 -12.65 -1.41 48.04
N GLU A 551 -13.12 -0.33 47.42
CA GLU A 551 -13.22 0.97 48.09
C GLU A 551 -14.58 1.60 47.76
N THR A 552 -15.43 1.71 48.77
CA THR A 552 -16.86 2.01 48.67
C THR A 552 -17.25 3.41 49.11
N ASP A 553 -16.36 4.42 49.19
CA ASP A 553 -16.72 5.68 49.87
C ASP A 553 -16.51 7.01 49.12
N SER A 554 -16.39 7.01 47.79
CA SER A 554 -16.32 8.29 47.05
C SER A 554 -17.20 8.40 45.80
N PHE A 555 -18.24 7.56 45.68
CA PHE A 555 -19.26 7.75 44.63
C PHE A 555 -20.50 8.46 45.21
N PRO A 556 -21.02 9.52 44.55
CA PRO A 556 -22.17 10.32 45.03
C PRO A 556 -23.51 9.55 45.09
N CYS A 557 -23.50 8.25 44.83
CA CYS A 557 -24.68 7.42 44.67
C CYS A 557 -25.01 6.49 45.86
N ASN A 558 -24.11 6.33 46.84
CA ASN A 558 -24.32 5.39 47.96
C ASN A 558 -25.42 5.81 48.96
N GLY A 559 -25.85 7.08 48.93
CA GLY A 559 -26.98 7.59 49.73
C GLY A 559 -28.25 7.90 48.92
N CYS A 560 -28.32 7.50 47.65
CA CYS A 560 -29.41 7.91 46.77
C CYS A 560 -30.74 7.19 47.09
N ARG A 561 -31.75 7.93 47.58
CA ARG A 561 -33.13 7.43 47.79
C ARG A 561 -33.79 6.84 46.52
N CYS A 562 -33.20 7.04 45.33
CA CYS A 562 -33.67 6.53 44.05
C CYS A 562 -33.21 5.09 43.73
N LEU A 563 -32.62 4.36 44.68
CA LEU A 563 -32.07 3.00 44.50
C LEU A 563 -33.05 1.99 43.87
N LYS A 564 -34.37 2.18 44.04
CA LYS A 564 -35.40 1.31 43.45
C LYS A 564 -35.70 1.60 41.97
N ALA A 565 -35.38 2.80 41.49
CA ALA A 565 -35.59 3.24 40.10
C ALA A 565 -34.27 3.35 39.30
N CYS A 566 -33.12 3.19 39.96
CA CYS A 566 -31.80 3.34 39.36
C CYS A 566 -31.43 2.12 38.47
N PRO A 567 -30.83 2.32 37.27
CA PRO A 567 -30.64 1.28 36.24
C PRO A 567 -29.69 0.13 36.58
N GLY A 568 -29.15 0.08 37.79
CA GLY A 568 -28.17 -0.92 38.26
C GLY A 568 -28.71 -2.35 38.45
N LYS A 569 -30.01 -2.61 38.23
CA LYS A 569 -30.53 -3.99 38.16
C LYS A 569 -30.57 -4.45 36.71
N ARG A 570 -29.82 -5.53 36.42
CA ARG A 570 -29.59 -6.25 35.16
C ARG A 570 -30.84 -6.63 34.29
N LYS A 571 -32.05 -6.11 34.55
CA LYS A 571 -33.33 -6.52 33.90
C LYS A 571 -34.31 -5.36 33.58
N GLY A 572 -33.86 -4.12 33.36
CA GLY A 572 -34.74 -2.99 32.99
C GLY A 572 -34.89 -2.75 31.48
N LYS A 573 -35.99 -2.09 31.05
CA LYS A 573 -36.25 -1.65 29.64
C LYS A 573 -35.08 -0.86 29.05
N LEU A 574 -34.45 0.02 29.83
CA LEU A 574 -33.29 0.81 29.42
C LEU A 574 -32.04 -0.07 29.20
N SER A 575 -31.74 -1.02 30.08
CA SER A 575 -30.61 -1.95 29.88
C SER A 575 -30.77 -2.80 28.61
N LYS A 576 -32.00 -3.23 28.30
CA LYS A 576 -32.31 -3.92 27.05
C LYS A 576 -32.13 -2.99 25.84
N SER A 577 -32.55 -1.74 25.95
CA SER A 577 -32.40 -0.73 24.88
C SER A 577 -30.93 -0.38 24.65
N LEU A 578 -30.13 -0.21 25.71
CA LEU A 578 -28.67 0.01 25.63
C LEU A 578 -27.91 -1.20 25.06
N LYS A 579 -28.30 -2.43 25.40
CA LYS A 579 -27.74 -3.64 24.75
C LYS A 579 -28.13 -3.73 23.28
N THR A 580 -29.38 -3.43 22.95
CA THR A 580 -29.87 -3.39 21.57
C THR A 580 -29.16 -2.29 20.79
N PHE A 581 -28.90 -1.15 21.42
CA PHE A 581 -28.14 -0.05 20.88
C PHE A 581 -26.67 -0.42 20.64
N ARG A 582 -25.99 -1.12 21.56
CA ARG A 582 -24.65 -1.66 21.32
C ARG A 582 -24.61 -2.62 20.14
N LEU A 583 -25.55 -3.56 20.09
CA LEU A 583 -25.65 -4.55 19.00
C LEU A 583 -25.97 -3.90 17.66
N LEU A 584 -26.90 -2.94 17.65
CA LEU A 584 -27.24 -2.18 16.45
C LEU A 584 -26.10 -1.24 16.06
N SER A 585 -25.35 -0.66 17.00
CA SER A 585 -24.18 0.19 16.73
C SER A 585 -23.14 -0.62 15.98
N ALA A 586 -22.79 -1.81 16.48
CA ALA A 586 -21.88 -2.73 15.80
C ALA A 586 -22.39 -3.15 14.41
N HIS A 587 -23.71 -3.34 14.22
CA HIS A 587 -24.28 -3.70 12.91
C HIS A 587 -24.48 -2.50 11.96
N LEU A 588 -24.67 -1.28 12.46
CA LEU A 588 -24.78 -0.05 11.66
C LEU A 588 -23.42 0.51 11.28
N GLU A 589 -22.41 0.26 12.13
CA GLU A 589 -21.00 0.37 11.76
C GLU A 589 -20.70 -0.48 10.51
N GLU A 590 -21.31 -1.65 10.37
CA GLU A 590 -21.20 -2.49 9.17
C GLU A 590 -22.12 -2.08 8.00
N LEU A 591 -23.28 -1.46 8.24
CA LEU A 591 -24.34 -1.28 7.23
C LEU A 591 -24.57 0.15 6.70
N GLU A 592 -24.25 1.19 7.47
CA GLU A 592 -24.29 2.62 7.04
C GLU A 592 -22.89 3.23 6.99
N GLY A 593 -21.86 2.39 7.13
CA GLY A 593 -20.46 2.78 7.26
C GLY A 593 -20.09 3.36 8.62
N GLY A 594 -21.04 3.52 9.56
CA GLY A 594 -20.77 4.05 10.92
C GLY A 594 -20.06 5.40 10.96
N LEU A 595 -19.91 6.09 9.83
CA LEU A 595 -18.93 7.17 9.67
C LEU A 595 -19.26 8.35 10.56
N TRP A 596 -20.53 8.74 10.65
CA TRP A 596 -20.96 9.82 11.53
C TRP A 596 -20.71 9.50 13.01
N LEU A 597 -20.97 8.26 13.42
CA LEU A 597 -20.71 7.84 14.78
C LEU A 597 -19.21 7.83 15.08
N SER A 598 -18.42 7.22 14.20
CA SER A 598 -16.96 7.21 14.29
C SER A 598 -16.40 8.63 14.34
N PHE A 599 -16.92 9.55 13.52
CA PHE A 599 -16.56 10.96 13.55
C PHE A 599 -16.84 11.60 14.91
N LYS A 600 -18.05 11.41 15.47
CA LYS A 600 -18.36 11.91 16.82
C LYS A 600 -17.43 11.35 17.90
N LEU A 601 -17.04 10.07 17.81
CA LEU A 601 -16.08 9.46 18.73
C LEU A 601 -14.70 10.13 18.61
N HIS A 602 -14.24 10.42 17.39
CA HIS A 602 -13.00 11.17 17.15
C HIS A 602 -13.10 12.60 17.71
N VAL A 603 -14.19 13.33 17.44
CA VAL A 603 -14.41 14.68 17.99
C VAL A 603 -14.36 14.67 19.52
N ARG A 604 -15.04 13.70 20.16
CA ARG A 604 -15.04 13.58 21.62
C ARG A 604 -13.65 13.30 22.17
N PHE A 605 -12.89 12.41 21.53
CA PHE A 605 -11.50 12.16 21.89
C PHE A 605 -10.64 13.43 21.75
N LEU A 606 -10.83 14.21 20.68
CA LEU A 606 -10.13 15.47 20.46
C LEU A 606 -10.50 16.54 21.51
N LYS A 607 -11.73 16.52 22.04
CA LYS A 607 -12.11 17.36 23.19
C LYS A 607 -11.40 16.96 24.47
N GLU A 608 -11.42 15.67 24.80
CA GLU A 608 -10.75 15.16 26.01
C GLU A 608 -9.23 15.41 25.99
N THR A 609 -8.63 15.50 24.81
CA THR A 609 -7.20 15.76 24.63
C THR A 609 -6.87 17.24 24.43
N GLY A 610 -7.87 18.10 24.25
CA GLY A 610 -7.73 19.56 24.15
C GLY A 610 -7.42 20.11 22.76
N PHE A 611 -7.54 19.30 21.70
CA PHE A 611 -7.41 19.76 20.32
C PHE A 611 -8.71 20.37 19.77
N VAL A 612 -9.85 20.04 20.38
CA VAL A 612 -11.17 20.60 20.06
C VAL A 612 -11.78 21.13 21.35
N ASP A 613 -12.46 22.28 21.28
CA ASP A 613 -13.13 22.87 22.44
C ASP A 613 -14.54 22.29 22.64
N GLU A 614 -15.20 22.67 23.75
CA GLU A 614 -16.55 22.22 24.05
C GLU A 614 -17.59 22.61 22.99
N THR A 615 -17.33 23.68 22.22
CA THR A 615 -18.18 24.17 21.13
C THR A 615 -17.95 23.43 19.81
N ASN A 616 -17.08 22.42 19.78
CA ASN A 616 -16.68 21.65 18.59
C ASN A 616 -15.84 22.46 17.59
N ARG A 617 -15.10 23.46 18.06
CA ARG A 617 -14.14 24.21 17.23
C ARG A 617 -12.72 23.77 17.56
N LEU A 618 -11.82 23.89 16.58
CA LEU A 618 -10.41 23.63 16.82
C LEU A 618 -9.86 24.64 17.83
N THR A 619 -9.13 24.14 18.83
CA THR A 619 -8.30 25.00 19.70
C THR A 619 -7.10 25.52 18.91
N PRO A 620 -6.29 26.46 19.44
CA PRO A 620 -5.03 26.82 18.81
C PRO A 620 -4.15 25.59 18.51
N ASP A 621 -4.18 24.59 19.39
CA ASP A 621 -3.50 23.31 19.18
C ASP A 621 -4.12 22.46 18.07
N GLY A 622 -5.45 22.39 18.02
CA GLY A 622 -6.16 21.73 16.93
C GLY A 622 -5.86 22.36 15.57
N HIS A 623 -5.73 23.69 15.51
CA HIS A 623 -5.48 24.42 14.26
C HIS A 623 -4.14 24.03 13.64
N TRP A 624 -3.04 24.13 14.38
CA TRP A 624 -1.74 23.76 13.80
C TRP A 624 -1.59 22.25 13.63
N ALA A 625 -2.20 21.44 14.50
CA ALA A 625 -2.20 19.98 14.35
C ALA A 625 -2.95 19.51 13.10
N SER A 626 -3.95 20.26 12.62
CA SER A 626 -4.67 19.94 11.38
C SER A 626 -3.77 19.95 10.11
N ASN A 627 -2.64 20.67 10.17
CA ASN A 627 -1.63 20.71 9.12
C ASN A 627 -0.70 19.48 9.15
N LEU A 628 -0.70 18.71 10.25
CA LEU A 628 0.06 17.46 10.36
C LEU A 628 -0.77 16.30 9.80
N ARG A 629 -0.63 16.07 8.49
CA ARG A 629 -1.23 14.96 7.74
C ARG A 629 -0.25 13.77 7.71
N LEU A 630 0.06 13.26 8.91
CA LEU A 630 1.09 12.24 9.19
C LEU A 630 0.46 10.86 9.52
N ASP A 631 1.30 9.82 9.65
CA ASP A 631 0.86 8.47 10.06
C ASP A 631 0.24 8.45 11.47
N GLN A 632 0.85 9.18 12.42
CA GLN A 632 0.41 9.27 13.82
C GLN A 632 0.30 10.73 14.28
N PRO A 633 -0.62 11.51 13.68
CA PRO A 633 -0.58 12.96 13.75
C PRO A 633 -0.84 13.48 15.17
N LEU A 634 -1.72 12.82 15.93
CA LEU A 634 -2.00 13.21 17.32
C LEU A 634 -0.85 12.91 18.28
N LEU A 635 -0.15 11.79 18.13
CA LEU A 635 0.97 11.49 19.03
C LEU A 635 2.12 12.46 18.76
N ILE A 636 2.42 12.74 17.49
CA ILE A 636 3.43 13.72 17.11
C ILE A 636 3.02 15.13 17.56
N ALA A 637 1.76 15.51 17.40
CA ALA A 637 1.24 16.77 17.93
C ALA A 637 1.39 16.85 19.46
N GLU A 638 1.12 15.77 20.18
CA GLU A 638 1.29 15.74 21.64
C GLU A 638 2.74 15.94 22.07
N VAL A 639 3.68 15.28 21.38
CA VAL A 639 5.13 15.43 21.59
C VAL A 639 5.56 16.89 21.43
N ILE A 640 5.07 17.55 20.38
CA ILE A 640 5.36 18.98 20.09
C ILE A 640 4.72 19.87 21.16
N ARG A 641 3.43 19.64 21.47
CA ARG A 641 2.64 20.41 22.45
C ARG A 641 3.26 20.37 23.85
N LYS A 642 3.69 19.19 24.30
CA LYS A 642 4.37 18.99 25.59
C LYS A 642 5.85 19.40 25.57
N ARG A 643 6.35 19.96 24.46
CA ARG A 643 7.75 20.39 24.28
C ARG A 643 8.77 19.29 24.59
N ALA A 644 8.42 18.04 24.32
CA ALA A 644 9.30 16.91 24.61
C ALA A 644 10.60 16.96 23.78
N LEU A 645 10.55 17.59 22.60
CA LEU A 645 11.68 17.76 21.67
C LEU A 645 12.38 19.14 21.78
N GLU A 646 12.03 19.95 22.77
CA GLU A 646 12.71 21.24 22.99
C GLU A 646 14.19 21.03 23.34
N GLY A 647 15.08 21.71 22.61
CA GLY A 647 16.54 21.55 22.74
C GLY A 647 17.11 20.29 22.06
N ALA A 648 16.30 19.50 21.34
CA ALA A 648 16.82 18.39 20.54
C ALA A 648 17.77 18.89 19.44
N LEU A 649 18.82 18.12 19.18
CA LEU A 649 19.70 18.32 18.04
C LEU A 649 19.05 17.74 16.77
N PRO A 650 19.44 18.17 15.57
CA PRO A 650 18.87 17.67 14.31
C PRO A 650 18.88 16.13 14.21
N GLU A 651 19.98 15.48 14.60
CA GLU A 651 20.10 14.02 14.57
C GLU A 651 19.19 13.31 15.58
N THR A 652 18.96 13.88 16.76
CA THR A 652 18.06 13.29 17.75
C THR A 652 16.61 13.55 17.41
N LEU A 653 16.29 14.69 16.78
CA LEU A 653 14.96 14.97 16.24
C LEU A 653 14.59 13.99 15.12
N ALA A 654 15.52 13.73 14.18
CA ALA A 654 15.33 12.73 13.14
C ALA A 654 15.08 11.33 13.75
N GLY A 655 15.91 10.93 14.71
CA GLY A 655 15.72 9.67 15.44
C GLY A 655 14.38 9.62 16.18
N ALA A 656 13.96 10.71 16.83
CA ALA A 656 12.73 10.74 17.62
C ALA A 656 11.45 10.59 16.79
N LEU A 657 11.43 11.07 15.55
CA LEU A 657 10.27 10.94 14.66
C LEU A 657 10.22 9.62 13.88
N ALA A 658 11.36 8.94 13.70
CA ALA A 658 11.46 7.71 12.93
C ALA A 658 10.55 6.55 13.42
N PRO A 659 10.31 6.35 14.73
CA PRO A 659 9.40 5.32 15.20
C PRO A 659 7.94 5.52 14.77
N PHE A 660 7.49 6.76 14.55
CA PHE A 660 6.09 7.04 14.23
C PHE A 660 5.72 6.70 12.79
N VAL A 661 6.70 6.57 11.88
CA VAL A 661 6.48 6.13 10.49
C VAL A 661 6.50 4.61 10.34
N TRP A 662 6.84 3.88 11.39
CA TRP A 662 6.99 2.44 11.34
C TRP A 662 5.73 1.75 11.85
N ASP A 663 5.03 1.07 10.95
CA ASP A 663 3.72 0.45 11.17
C ASP A 663 3.79 -1.07 11.39
N ARG A 664 4.98 -1.68 11.30
CA ARG A 664 5.16 -3.14 11.46
C ARG A 664 5.66 -3.49 12.85
N ASP A 665 5.09 -4.52 13.45
CA ASP A 665 5.53 -5.06 14.76
C ASP A 665 6.81 -5.92 14.66
N THR A 666 7.68 -5.62 13.69
CA THR A 666 8.95 -6.35 13.51
C THR A 666 10.01 -5.71 14.38
N GLN A 667 10.35 -6.37 15.48
CA GLN A 667 11.51 -5.99 16.28
C GLN A 667 12.81 -6.37 15.56
N VAL A 668 13.75 -5.43 15.56
CA VAL A 668 15.09 -5.60 15.00
C VAL A 668 16.09 -5.36 16.12
N GLU A 669 16.96 -6.33 16.34
CA GLU A 669 18.06 -6.20 17.29
C GLU A 669 19.15 -5.29 16.70
N VAL A 670 19.37 -4.15 17.35
CA VAL A 670 20.42 -3.20 16.98
C VAL A 670 21.76 -3.69 17.53
N ARG A 671 22.71 -3.97 16.64
CA ARG A 671 24.01 -4.58 16.98
C ARG A 671 25.07 -3.52 17.26
N THR A 672 24.95 -2.79 18.37
CA THR A 672 25.97 -1.84 18.82
C THR A 672 26.96 -2.52 19.77
N SER A 673 27.99 -3.18 19.23
CA SER A 673 29.12 -3.63 20.05
C SER A 673 29.99 -2.43 20.46
N GLY A 674 29.53 -1.67 21.47
CA GLY A 674 30.31 -0.70 22.26
C GLY A 674 30.92 0.51 21.54
N SER A 675 30.64 0.72 20.25
CA SER A 675 31.34 1.71 19.41
C SER A 675 30.48 2.93 19.00
N PHE A 676 29.21 2.96 19.38
CA PHE A 676 28.31 4.09 19.13
C PHE A 676 27.55 4.42 20.41
N ASP A 677 27.69 5.65 20.90
CA ASP A 677 26.93 6.15 22.04
C ASP A 677 25.50 6.50 21.58
N LEU A 678 24.54 5.70 22.01
CA LEU A 678 23.11 5.89 21.77
C LEU A 678 22.40 6.58 22.92
N LYS A 679 23.10 6.93 24.01
CA LYS A 679 22.47 7.49 25.21
C LYS A 679 21.64 8.73 24.92
N ALA A 680 22.17 9.63 24.09
CA ALA A 680 21.45 10.84 23.69
C ALA A 680 20.11 10.56 22.99
N ILE A 681 20.04 9.53 22.13
CA ILE A 681 18.78 9.15 21.47
C ILE A 681 17.89 8.31 22.39
N GLU A 682 18.45 7.50 23.28
CA GLU A 682 17.68 6.78 24.31
C GLU A 682 16.95 7.76 25.25
N ASP A 683 17.66 8.76 25.75
CA ASP A 683 17.10 9.79 26.65
C ASP A 683 15.94 10.54 25.97
N VAL A 684 16.12 10.95 24.71
CA VAL A 684 15.07 11.62 23.92
C VAL A 684 13.91 10.67 23.61
N PHE A 685 14.19 9.41 23.27
CA PHE A 685 13.17 8.41 22.95
C PHE A 685 12.27 8.13 24.17
N TYR A 686 12.83 7.92 25.35
CA TYR A 686 12.04 7.72 26.56
C TYR A 686 11.26 8.97 26.96
N LYS A 687 11.85 10.16 26.81
CA LYS A 687 11.12 11.43 27.02
C LYS A 687 9.92 11.57 26.07
N VAL A 688 10.06 11.13 24.81
CA VAL A 688 8.96 11.09 23.84
C VAL A 688 7.88 10.11 24.28
N LEU A 689 8.25 8.89 24.69
CA LEU A 689 7.30 7.88 25.18
C LEU A 689 6.51 8.37 26.40
N ASP A 690 7.20 8.94 27.38
CA ASP A 690 6.57 9.50 28.60
C ASP A 690 5.58 10.62 28.24
N SER A 691 5.93 11.48 27.26
CA SER A 691 5.05 12.57 26.84
C SER A 691 3.74 12.07 26.23
N ILE A 692 3.74 10.92 25.55
CA ILE A 692 2.57 10.36 24.87
C ILE A 692 1.87 9.25 25.65
N GLU A 693 2.35 8.89 26.85
CA GLU A 693 1.80 7.79 27.63
C GLU A 693 0.30 8.01 27.94
N ASP A 694 -0.06 9.21 28.41
CA ASP A 694 -1.43 9.57 28.78
C ASP A 694 -2.40 9.43 27.59
N ILE A 695 -2.05 10.07 26.47
CA ILE A 695 -2.88 10.08 25.26
C ILE A 695 -2.91 8.70 24.62
N GLY A 696 -1.79 7.96 24.62
CA GLY A 696 -1.71 6.60 24.11
C GLY A 696 -2.52 5.60 24.95
N GLY A 697 -2.51 5.76 26.27
CA GLY A 697 -3.37 5.02 27.19
C GLY A 697 -4.84 5.35 26.98
N LEU A 698 -5.16 6.62 26.75
CA LEU A 698 -6.53 7.05 26.43
C LEU A 698 -7.00 6.47 25.08
N LYS A 699 -6.16 6.47 24.03
CA LYS A 699 -6.47 5.84 22.73
C LYS A 699 -6.89 4.38 22.93
N LYS A 700 -6.10 3.60 23.66
CA LYS A 700 -6.39 2.19 23.97
C LYS A 700 -7.71 2.02 24.74
N ARG A 701 -7.94 2.82 25.79
CA ARG A 701 -9.20 2.77 26.58
C ARG A 701 -10.44 3.13 25.75
N ARG A 702 -10.29 3.97 24.73
CA ARG A 702 -11.38 4.39 23.83
C ARG A 702 -11.49 3.52 22.57
N GLY A 703 -10.71 2.44 22.47
CA GLY A 703 -10.76 1.49 21.36
C GLY A 703 -10.09 1.95 20.07
N PHE A 704 -9.28 3.02 20.11
CA PHE A 704 -8.49 3.44 18.95
C PHE A 704 -7.20 2.62 18.84
N GLU A 705 -6.76 2.39 17.60
CA GLU A 705 -5.47 1.78 17.32
C GLU A 705 -4.32 2.61 17.89
N ASN A 706 -3.38 1.92 18.52
CA ASN A 706 -2.17 2.51 19.08
C ASN A 706 -0.97 1.58 18.82
N PRO A 707 -0.37 1.63 17.61
CA PRO A 707 0.75 0.79 17.24
C PRO A 707 1.94 0.94 18.21
N PRO A 708 2.73 -0.12 18.42
CA PRO A 708 3.90 -0.04 19.29
C PRO A 708 4.96 0.89 18.70
N ILE A 709 5.47 1.81 19.52
CA ILE A 709 6.59 2.69 19.17
C ILE A 709 7.89 1.95 19.50
N LEU A 710 8.60 1.48 18.46
CA LEU A 710 9.82 0.69 18.61
C LEU A 710 11.06 1.59 18.68
N PHE A 711 12.10 1.16 19.41
CA PHE A 711 13.35 1.94 19.55
C PHE A 711 14.28 1.84 18.34
N TRP A 712 14.33 0.69 17.67
CA TRP A 712 15.30 0.46 16.60
C TRP A 712 15.21 1.48 15.44
N PRO A 713 14.04 1.98 14.99
CA PRO A 713 13.97 3.01 13.96
C PRO A 713 14.63 4.31 14.41
N ALA A 714 14.48 4.67 15.69
CA ALA A 714 15.11 5.85 16.27
C ALA A 714 16.64 5.72 16.28
N ALA A 715 17.15 4.58 16.75
CA ALA A 715 18.58 4.29 16.74
C ALA A 715 19.15 4.31 15.30
N ALA A 716 18.45 3.69 14.35
CA ALA A 716 18.86 3.64 12.95
C ALA A 716 19.00 5.04 12.34
N LEU A 717 17.98 5.90 12.50
CA LEU A 717 17.99 7.24 11.93
C LEU A 717 18.96 8.18 12.63
N PHE A 718 19.13 8.05 13.95
CA PHE A 718 20.14 8.79 14.69
C PHE A 718 21.56 8.47 14.21
N MET A 719 21.88 7.17 14.06
CA MET A 719 23.17 6.74 13.49
C MET A 719 23.36 7.27 12.07
N TRP A 720 22.31 7.21 11.25
CA TRP A 720 22.35 7.73 9.88
C TRP A 720 22.60 9.24 9.82
N ALA A 721 21.88 10.02 10.62
CA ALA A 721 22.04 11.48 10.70
C ALA A 721 23.44 11.89 11.22
N ARG A 722 24.05 11.08 12.10
CA ARG A 722 25.43 11.29 12.58
C ARG A 722 26.53 10.88 11.58
N GLY A 723 26.18 10.55 10.35
CA GLY A 723 27.16 10.30 9.30
C GLY A 723 27.62 8.84 9.17
N VAL A 724 26.98 7.87 9.84
CA VAL A 724 27.35 6.45 9.68
C VAL A 724 27.25 6.05 8.20
N PRO A 725 28.28 5.41 7.61
CA PRO A 725 28.22 4.93 6.23
C PRO A 725 27.11 3.90 6.03
N TRP A 726 26.46 3.90 4.86
CA TRP A 726 25.30 3.06 4.56
C TRP A 726 25.53 1.56 4.81
N GLU A 727 26.66 1.01 4.32
CA GLU A 727 26.99 -0.41 4.50
C GLU A 727 27.19 -0.78 5.97
N ARG A 728 27.77 0.13 6.75
CA ARG A 728 27.94 -0.05 8.18
C ARG A 728 26.58 0.02 8.88
N LEU A 729 25.71 0.96 8.51
CA LEU A 729 24.37 1.08 9.06
C LEU A 729 23.55 -0.22 8.87
N LEU A 730 23.54 -0.78 7.66
CA LEU A 730 22.82 -2.04 7.37
C LEU A 730 23.41 -3.26 8.07
N THR A 731 24.68 -3.21 8.46
CA THR A 731 25.32 -4.25 9.28
C THR A 731 24.91 -4.15 10.75
N LEU A 732 24.81 -2.92 11.26
CA LEU A 732 24.40 -2.63 12.64
C LEU A 732 22.89 -2.84 12.84
N VAL A 733 22.08 -2.52 11.83
CA VAL A 733 20.62 -2.66 11.84
C VAL A 733 20.24 -3.57 10.68
N PRO A 734 20.05 -4.88 10.91
CA PRO A 734 19.86 -5.88 9.85
C PRO A 734 18.45 -5.83 9.24
N VAL A 735 18.14 -4.75 8.53
CA VAL A 735 16.92 -4.56 7.73
C VAL A 735 17.25 -4.53 6.24
N ASN A 736 16.26 -4.75 5.37
CA ASN A 736 16.47 -4.60 3.93
C ASN A 736 16.78 -3.15 3.59
N GLU A 737 17.67 -2.94 2.61
CA GLU A 737 18.08 -1.60 2.15
C GLU A 737 16.89 -0.71 1.74
N GLY A 738 15.88 -1.26 1.06
CA GLY A 738 14.68 -0.51 0.70
C GLY A 738 13.75 -0.22 1.88
N ASP A 739 13.69 -1.07 2.91
CA ASP A 739 12.94 -0.77 4.13
C ASP A 739 13.63 0.36 4.92
N MET A 740 14.98 0.36 4.99
CA MET A 740 15.76 1.46 5.57
C MET A 740 15.58 2.76 4.77
N ALA A 741 15.67 2.70 3.44
CA ALA A 741 15.44 3.86 2.58
C ALA A 741 14.01 4.40 2.73
N SER A 742 13.01 3.51 2.84
CA SER A 742 11.63 3.90 3.09
C SER A 742 11.44 4.54 4.47
N LEU A 743 12.12 4.04 5.51
CA LEU A 743 12.12 4.64 6.85
C LEU A 743 12.65 6.08 6.78
N ILE A 744 13.79 6.29 6.10
CA ILE A 744 14.41 7.61 5.94
C ILE A 744 13.49 8.54 5.13
N MET A 745 12.98 8.10 3.99
CA MET A 745 12.11 8.92 3.14
C MET A 745 10.79 9.29 3.84
N ARG A 746 10.13 8.35 4.53
CA ARG A 746 8.91 8.66 5.30
C ARG A 746 9.20 9.60 6.47
N THR A 747 10.35 9.43 7.15
CA THR A 747 10.72 10.33 8.25
C THR A 747 11.05 11.73 7.72
N ALA A 748 11.68 11.85 6.55
CA ALA A 748 11.88 13.14 5.89
C ALA A 748 10.54 13.80 5.51
N ASP A 749 9.57 13.03 5.01
CA ASP A 749 8.22 13.54 4.74
C ASP A 749 7.54 14.02 6.04
N HIS A 750 7.72 13.31 7.17
CA HIS A 750 7.26 13.76 8.49
C HIS A 750 7.93 15.07 8.94
N LEU A 751 9.26 15.14 8.85
CA LEU A 751 10.03 16.33 9.21
C LEU A 751 9.64 17.53 8.35
N ARG A 752 9.42 17.36 7.04
CA ARG A 752 8.93 18.44 6.15
C ARG A 752 7.57 19.00 6.58
N GLN A 753 6.68 18.16 7.12
CA GLN A 753 5.43 18.69 7.70
C GLN A 753 5.68 19.44 9.00
N VAL A 754 6.63 19.01 9.84
CA VAL A 754 7.06 19.79 11.01
C VAL A 754 7.67 21.13 10.59
N VAL A 755 8.45 21.18 9.51
CA VAL A 755 8.98 22.43 8.92
C VAL A 755 7.84 23.38 8.52
N SER A 756 6.71 22.84 8.03
CA SER A 756 5.54 23.66 7.68
C SER A 756 4.89 24.38 8.87
N LEU A 757 5.23 23.99 10.11
CA LEU A 757 4.78 24.66 11.34
C LEU A 757 5.61 25.90 11.70
N ARG A 758 6.44 26.44 10.80
CA ARG A 758 7.35 27.56 11.07
C ARG A 758 6.68 28.79 11.68
N GLU A 759 5.41 29.04 11.36
CA GLU A 759 4.64 30.16 11.92
C GLU A 759 4.28 29.98 13.40
N THR A 760 4.03 28.74 13.84
CA THR A 760 3.58 28.44 15.22
C THR A 760 4.69 27.90 16.11
N HIS A 761 5.62 27.12 15.54
CA HIS A 761 6.72 26.46 16.24
C HIS A 761 8.06 26.68 15.51
N PRO A 762 8.56 27.94 15.43
CA PRO A 762 9.73 28.27 14.63
C PRO A 762 11.00 27.52 15.05
N GLY A 763 11.18 27.25 16.36
CA GLY A 763 12.35 26.55 16.89
C GLY A 763 12.48 25.13 16.37
N ILE A 764 11.44 24.30 16.55
CA ILE A 764 11.46 22.91 16.07
C ILE A 764 11.43 22.85 14.53
N ALA A 765 10.77 23.80 13.87
CA ALA A 765 10.75 23.87 12.41
C ALA A 765 12.15 24.08 11.81
N LEU A 766 12.99 24.92 12.44
CA LEU A 766 14.38 25.12 12.03
C LEU A 766 15.20 23.84 12.21
N VAL A 767 15.12 23.20 13.38
CA VAL A 767 15.84 21.94 13.64
C VAL A 767 15.36 20.82 12.71
N ALA A 768 14.06 20.80 12.36
CA ALA A 768 13.51 19.83 11.42
C ALA A 768 14.04 20.04 10.00
N GLU A 769 14.26 21.27 9.57
CA GLU A 769 14.86 21.60 8.27
C GLU A 769 16.30 21.06 8.19
N GLU A 770 17.12 21.32 9.21
CA GLU A 770 18.47 20.77 9.32
C GLU A 770 18.47 19.23 9.40
N ALA A 771 17.50 18.64 10.11
CA ALA A 771 17.37 17.20 10.22
C ALA A 771 17.05 16.54 8.86
N VAL A 772 16.23 17.19 8.03
CA VAL A 772 15.94 16.73 6.65
C VAL A 772 17.23 16.67 5.84
N ASP A 773 18.05 17.72 5.91
CA ASP A 773 19.32 17.81 5.17
C ASP A 773 20.32 16.72 5.63
N LEU A 774 20.36 16.39 6.92
CA LEU A 774 21.23 15.32 7.44
C LEU A 774 20.85 13.93 6.96
N ILE A 775 19.55 13.63 6.82
CA ILE A 775 19.08 12.29 6.49
C ILE A 775 18.89 12.08 4.98
N LEU A 776 18.60 13.12 4.21
CA LEU A 776 18.46 13.05 2.75
C LEU A 776 19.81 13.16 2.05
N ARG A 777 20.63 12.12 2.22
CA ARG A 777 21.94 11.99 1.57
C ARG A 777 22.09 10.65 0.86
N GLU A 778 23.13 10.53 0.03
CA GLU A 778 23.44 9.28 -0.67
C GLU A 778 23.59 8.11 0.30
N PRO A 779 23.03 6.92 0.01
CA PRO A 779 22.43 6.49 -1.27
C PRO A 779 20.91 6.66 -1.37
N VAL A 780 20.27 7.27 -0.36
CA VAL A 780 18.80 7.34 -0.28
C VAL A 780 18.23 8.43 -1.17
N TYR A 781 18.89 9.59 -1.20
CA TYR A 781 18.49 10.76 -1.96
C TYR A 781 19.69 11.38 -2.66
N ILE A 782 19.49 11.84 -3.89
CA ILE A 782 20.45 12.61 -4.69
C ILE A 782 19.77 13.89 -5.13
N VAL A 783 20.48 15.00 -4.91
CA VAL A 783 20.08 16.37 -5.21
C VAL A 783 20.10 16.63 -6.71
#